data_AF-A0A919KWH0-F1
#
_entry.id   AF-A0A919KWH0-F1
#
_cell.length_a   1.000
_cell.length_b   1.000
_cell.length_c   1.000
_cell.angle_alpha   90.00
_cell.angle_beta   90.00
_cell.angle_gamma   90.00
#
_symmetry.space_group_name_H-M   'P 1'
#
loop_
_entity.id
_entity.type
_entity.pdbx_description
1 polymer ?
#
loop_
_entity_poly.entity_id
_entity_poly.type
_entity_poly.pdbx_seq_one_letter_code
_entity_poly.pdbx_strand_id
1 'polypeptide(L)'
;MTRHPSAAHDGPDGPRHAEGPRPVDGTTPDARRPVDGRHPAPGHRPSGAPAAIPSTVVPSAAARSAGAPARASAVPPEHALDRQAEHVIVCDLGFGDAGKGTVVDRLCRGPVGPGSRPVHAVVRHNGGAQAAHNVVTRDGRHHTFAQFGSGTLAGVPTHLSRFMLVDPLALAAEAAHLAHLGVPDPLALLTVDRRALLTTPYHAAANRLREQRRGEARHGSCGLGIGETARYALLHPEDAPTAADCTSPALLLAKLTRLREHLAAELGLTPADLPAPPPADCLPALQAFAERVRQTDAAHLGRLLRTGPVVFEGAQGVLLDERHGFHPYTTWSTTTFANAETLLAESGAPGAALRLGVLRSYTTRHGPGPLPTEDTALDVPEPHNTTGSWQGAFRLGHFDAVAHRYALTAAGGADALALTHLDAPARHPGLRLSESYQLDGARLTELTTGRPGGLTAQAQLTAALFRARPGPLTDPGPDPDSWAEAIAHTLRTPVLMESYGPTADHKLLRALPTPAATIHSMTTHEAAAKATFGPHSHCHWCGTAYPPGTVAWPRTCPGCAEISYRNPLPVVVTLLPVNLPDGDRQLVVIRRTIEPGYGRLAFPGGYIDYGESWQQACVRELREETGIEAKASDITLVSTDSDASGGFLCLFGLLPARDLAELPPSVPTDETEGWELATAGTQLAFPFHTRVSNSWFTGEYAHL
;
A
#
# COMPACT_ATOMS: atom_id res chain seq x y z
N MET A 1 5.62 -3.88 78.57
CA MET A 1 5.61 -5.36 78.49
C MET A 1 6.65 -5.77 77.45
N THR A 2 7.73 -6.41 77.94
CA THR A 2 8.65 -7.37 77.27
C THR A 2 9.06 -7.10 75.80
N ARG A 3 10.26 -6.56 75.52
CA ARG A 3 11.62 -7.17 75.48
C ARG A 3 11.92 -7.97 74.18
N HIS A 4 12.69 -7.36 73.24
CA HIS A 4 14.09 -7.67 72.83
C HIS A 4 14.56 -9.16 72.66
N PRO A 5 15.75 -9.47 72.04
CA PRO A 5 16.20 -9.41 70.62
C PRO A 5 17.16 -10.62 70.25
N SER A 6 18.06 -10.47 69.24
CA SER A 6 19.37 -11.17 69.08
C SER A 6 19.35 -12.64 68.56
N ALA A 7 20.30 -13.27 67.85
CA ALA A 7 21.73 -13.14 67.42
C ALA A 7 21.89 -14.06 66.15
N ALA A 8 22.77 -13.86 65.15
CA ALA A 8 24.25 -13.94 65.07
C ALA A 8 24.89 -15.32 65.37
N HIS A 9 25.94 -15.66 64.58
CA HIS A 9 26.83 -16.87 64.51
C HIS A 9 26.48 -17.87 63.38
N ASP A 10 27.39 -18.43 62.56
CA ASP A 10 28.87 -18.39 62.39
C ASP A 10 29.22 -18.92 60.97
N GLY A 11 30.34 -18.48 60.37
CA GLY A 11 30.99 -19.15 59.20
C GLY A 11 31.76 -20.42 59.64
N PRO A 12 32.68 -21.05 58.85
CA PRO A 12 33.30 -20.70 57.55
C PRO A 12 33.12 -21.82 56.48
N ASP A 13 33.42 -21.67 55.19
CA ASP A 13 34.74 -21.93 54.59
C ASP A 13 34.76 -21.48 53.12
N GLY A 14 35.77 -20.70 52.76
CA GLY A 14 36.26 -20.54 51.39
C GLY A 14 37.21 -21.69 51.01
N PRO A 15 37.68 -21.77 49.75
CA PRO A 15 38.64 -20.79 49.20
C PRO A 15 38.19 -20.23 47.82
N ARG A 16 38.39 -18.94 47.47
CA ARG A 16 39.66 -18.25 47.11
C ARG A 16 40.38 -18.94 45.93
N HIS A 17 40.83 -18.33 44.84
CA HIS A 17 41.05 -16.95 44.36
C HIS A 17 41.10 -17.01 42.81
N ALA A 18 40.74 -15.96 42.07
CA ALA A 18 41.63 -15.03 41.34
C ALA A 18 41.09 -14.93 39.90
N GLU A 19 41.12 -13.86 39.11
CA GLU A 19 41.68 -12.52 39.22
C GLU A 19 40.98 -11.66 38.16
N GLY A 20 40.77 -10.38 38.45
CA GLY A 20 40.35 -9.38 37.47
C GLY A 20 41.50 -8.93 36.55
N PRO A 21 41.19 -8.09 35.56
CA PRO A 21 41.94 -7.97 34.31
C PRO A 21 43.11 -6.99 34.40
N ARG A 22 44.15 -7.20 33.58
CA ARG A 22 45.11 -6.15 33.22
C ARG A 22 45.51 -6.20 31.74
N PRO A 23 45.84 -5.03 31.16
CA PRO A 23 46.00 -4.81 29.73
C PRO A 23 47.43 -5.10 29.28
N VAL A 24 47.61 -5.30 27.97
CA VAL A 24 48.94 -5.35 27.36
C VAL A 24 49.03 -4.28 26.28
N ASP A 25 49.94 -3.34 26.53
CA ASP A 25 50.46 -2.34 25.61
C ASP A 25 51.48 -2.95 24.63
N GLY A 26 51.52 -2.37 23.42
CA GLY A 26 52.77 -2.03 22.72
C GLY A 26 53.44 -3.10 21.84
N THR A 27 53.46 -2.85 20.52
CA THR A 27 54.71 -2.44 19.82
C THR A 27 54.41 -2.09 18.35
N THR A 28 54.64 -0.83 18.00
CA THR A 28 55.07 -0.37 16.67
C THR A 28 56.55 -0.72 16.45
N PRO A 29 57.02 -0.67 15.19
CA PRO A 29 58.05 0.33 14.92
C PRO A 29 57.76 1.18 13.68
N ASP A 30 58.01 2.46 13.88
CA ASP A 30 58.10 3.58 12.93
C ASP A 30 59.45 3.58 12.20
N ALA A 31 59.50 4.06 10.94
CA ALA A 31 60.38 5.18 10.55
C ALA A 31 60.45 5.46 9.03
N ARG A 32 59.91 6.65 8.65
CA ARG A 32 60.55 7.76 7.89
C ARG A 32 61.01 7.50 6.43
N ARG A 33 60.73 8.34 5.42
CA ARG A 33 60.91 9.82 5.31
C ARG A 33 60.12 10.43 4.11
N PRO A 34 59.98 11.77 4.05
CA PRO A 34 59.14 12.52 3.10
C PRO A 34 59.91 13.16 1.94
N VAL A 35 59.21 13.58 0.87
CA VAL A 35 59.74 14.54 -0.11
C VAL A 35 58.64 15.53 -0.54
N ASP A 36 58.93 16.81 -0.34
CA ASP A 36 58.24 18.02 -0.78
C ASP A 36 58.18 18.17 -2.31
N GLY A 37 57.21 18.94 -2.84
CA GLY A 37 57.28 19.36 -4.24
C GLY A 37 56.12 20.18 -4.82
N ARG A 38 55.94 21.40 -4.32
CA ARG A 38 55.50 22.66 -4.99
C ARG A 38 54.78 22.62 -6.37
N HIS A 39 53.67 23.37 -6.43
CA HIS A 39 53.11 24.11 -7.59
C HIS A 39 54.18 24.80 -8.48
N PRO A 40 53.94 25.05 -9.79
CA PRO A 40 52.98 26.12 -10.18
C PRO A 40 52.27 26.00 -11.57
N ALA A 41 51.13 26.69 -11.72
CA ALA A 41 50.62 27.28 -12.97
C ALA A 41 51.38 28.60 -13.28
N PRO A 42 51.28 29.36 -14.41
CA PRO A 42 50.10 29.53 -15.30
C PRO A 42 50.41 29.77 -16.81
N GLY A 43 49.36 29.95 -17.61
CA GLY A 43 49.47 30.45 -18.99
C GLY A 43 48.14 30.99 -19.55
N HIS A 44 48.12 32.30 -19.82
CA HIS A 44 46.98 33.15 -20.23
C HIS A 44 46.61 33.05 -21.74
N ARG A 45 45.29 33.18 -22.03
CA ARG A 45 44.54 34.09 -22.98
C ARG A 45 45.27 34.73 -24.20
N PRO A 46 44.60 35.24 -25.28
CA PRO A 46 43.29 35.95 -25.30
C PRO A 46 42.39 35.83 -26.60
N SER A 47 41.06 36.05 -26.52
CA SER A 47 40.23 37.21 -26.98
C SER A 47 39.94 37.39 -28.49
N GLY A 48 38.66 37.66 -28.83
CA GLY A 48 38.27 38.44 -30.02
C GLY A 48 36.84 38.24 -30.55
N ALA A 49 35.90 39.11 -30.15
CA ALA A 49 34.67 39.47 -30.89
C ALA A 49 34.95 40.75 -31.76
N PRO A 50 34.02 41.51 -32.39
CA PRO A 50 32.54 41.42 -32.53
C PRO A 50 31.96 41.90 -33.92
N ALA A 51 30.62 42.10 -34.00
CA ALA A 51 29.80 43.04 -34.82
C ALA A 51 28.63 42.33 -35.55
N ALA A 52 27.39 42.81 -35.78
CA ALA A 52 26.47 43.91 -35.41
C ALA A 52 25.66 44.32 -36.68
N ILE A 53 24.33 44.05 -36.67
CA ILE A 53 23.12 44.67 -37.31
C ILE A 53 23.24 45.43 -38.68
N PRO A 54 22.23 45.40 -39.58
CA PRO A 54 21.05 46.28 -39.44
C PRO A 54 19.67 45.69 -39.86
N SER A 55 18.67 46.49 -39.49
CA SER A 55 17.20 46.37 -39.50
C SER A 55 16.47 46.64 -40.83
N THR A 56 15.12 46.60 -40.77
CA THR A 56 14.05 47.21 -41.60
C THR A 56 13.23 46.16 -42.40
N VAL A 57 11.90 46.17 -42.56
CA VAL A 57 10.82 47.19 -42.62
C VAL A 57 9.46 46.52 -42.25
N VAL A 58 8.48 47.30 -41.75
CA VAL A 58 7.03 46.96 -41.69
C VAL A 58 6.28 47.82 -42.74
N PRO A 59 5.30 47.30 -43.51
CA PRO A 59 3.88 47.74 -43.39
C PRO A 59 2.87 46.56 -43.55
N SER A 60 1.85 46.41 -42.71
CA SER A 60 0.48 46.94 -42.79
C SER A 60 -0.49 46.31 -43.82
N ALA A 61 -1.60 45.78 -43.26
CA ALA A 61 -2.99 45.72 -43.75
C ALA A 61 -3.52 44.55 -44.64
N ALA A 62 -4.37 43.73 -43.97
CA ALA A 62 -5.76 43.37 -44.30
C ALA A 62 -6.14 42.34 -45.40
N ALA A 63 -6.89 41.33 -44.89
CA ALA A 63 -8.12 40.70 -45.41
C ALA A 63 -8.10 39.40 -46.26
N ARG A 64 -8.62 38.34 -45.61
CA ARG A 64 -9.50 37.22 -46.05
C ARG A 64 -9.04 36.31 -47.20
N SER A 65 -8.84 35.01 -46.91
CA SER A 65 -9.84 33.93 -47.08
C SER A 65 -9.19 32.53 -47.10
N ALA A 66 -9.84 31.57 -46.42
CA ALA A 66 -9.91 30.11 -46.66
C ALA A 66 -8.62 29.29 -46.93
N GLY A 67 -8.40 28.27 -46.08
CA GLY A 67 -7.50 27.15 -46.37
C GLY A 67 -7.00 26.42 -45.12
N ALA A 68 -7.73 25.40 -44.66
CA ALA A 68 -7.13 24.33 -43.86
C ALA A 68 -6.20 23.49 -44.76
N PRO A 69 -5.08 22.95 -44.25
CA PRO A 69 -5.11 21.52 -43.95
C PRO A 69 -4.23 21.06 -42.75
N ALA A 70 -4.59 19.87 -42.27
CA ALA A 70 -3.74 18.83 -41.68
C ALA A 70 -2.95 19.15 -40.39
N ARG A 71 -3.60 18.93 -39.24
CA ARG A 71 -2.90 18.46 -38.03
C ARG A 71 -2.86 16.93 -38.08
N ALA A 72 -1.65 16.38 -38.22
CA ALA A 72 -1.37 14.98 -37.93
C ALA A 72 -1.66 14.72 -36.45
N SER A 73 -2.80 14.10 -36.17
CA SER A 73 -3.15 13.56 -34.87
C SER A 73 -2.47 12.21 -34.73
N ALA A 74 -1.38 12.16 -33.97
CA ALA A 74 -0.81 10.92 -33.49
C ALA A 74 -1.83 10.28 -32.53
N VAL A 75 -2.41 9.17 -32.97
CA VAL A 75 -3.26 8.27 -32.20
C VAL A 75 -2.51 7.80 -30.94
N PRO A 76 -3.07 7.91 -29.72
CA PRO A 76 -2.52 7.21 -28.57
C PRO A 76 -2.92 5.72 -28.63
N PRO A 77 -2.02 4.78 -28.32
CA PRO A 77 -2.28 3.36 -28.52
C PRO A 77 -3.23 2.78 -27.45
N GLU A 78 -4.01 1.80 -27.89
CA GLU A 78 -4.99 0.98 -27.18
C GLU A 78 -4.34 0.05 -26.13
N HIS A 79 -4.47 0.33 -24.83
CA HIS A 79 -3.87 -0.50 -23.78
C HIS A 79 -4.67 -0.43 -22.46
N ALA A 80 -5.79 -1.17 -22.36
CA ALA A 80 -6.66 -1.21 -21.16
C ALA A 80 -6.60 -2.51 -20.35
N LEU A 81 -5.73 -3.46 -20.74
CA LEU A 81 -5.08 -4.43 -19.85
C LEU A 81 -3.56 -4.17 -19.73
N ASP A 82 -3.12 -3.00 -20.19
CA ASP A 82 -1.71 -2.60 -20.21
C ASP A 82 -1.50 -1.19 -19.64
N ARG A 83 -2.28 -0.87 -18.61
CA ARG A 83 -1.69 -0.09 -17.51
C ARG A 83 -0.94 -1.10 -16.64
N GLN A 84 0.26 -1.52 -17.06
CA GLN A 84 1.23 -2.02 -16.11
C GLN A 84 1.23 -1.05 -14.95
N ALA A 85 0.89 -1.52 -13.74
CA ALA A 85 0.99 -0.69 -12.56
C ALA A 85 2.39 -0.08 -12.54
N GLU A 86 2.46 1.25 -12.72
CA GLU A 86 3.73 1.94 -12.88
C GLU A 86 4.49 1.97 -11.56
N HIS A 87 3.77 1.83 -10.45
CA HIS A 87 4.29 1.88 -9.10
C HIS A 87 3.96 0.58 -8.35
N VAL A 88 4.67 0.33 -7.27
CA VAL A 88 4.41 -0.83 -6.39
C VAL A 88 4.33 -0.33 -4.96
N ILE A 89 3.34 -0.79 -4.19
CA ILE A 89 3.24 -0.57 -2.75
C ILE A 89 3.54 -1.89 -2.05
N VAL A 90 4.59 -1.91 -1.23
CA VAL A 90 5.06 -3.11 -0.53
C VAL A 90 4.73 -2.96 0.95
N CYS A 91 3.75 -3.73 1.43
CA CYS A 91 3.37 -3.79 2.84
C CYS A 91 3.42 -5.23 3.35
N ASP A 92 3.65 -5.39 4.64
CA ASP A 92 3.76 -6.69 5.31
C ASP A 92 2.43 -7.05 5.96
N LEU A 93 1.92 -8.25 5.67
CA LEU A 93 0.61 -8.71 6.12
C LEU A 93 0.69 -9.50 7.45
N GLY A 94 1.80 -9.40 8.18
CA GLY A 94 2.04 -10.01 9.48
C GLY A 94 2.37 -8.98 10.57
N PHE A 95 3.28 -9.35 11.48
CA PHE A 95 3.74 -8.49 12.58
C PHE A 95 5.04 -7.73 12.25
N GLY A 96 5.42 -7.63 10.97
CA GLY A 96 6.72 -7.13 10.59
C GLY A 96 7.70 -8.24 10.23
N ASP A 97 8.89 -7.81 9.81
CA ASP A 97 10.00 -8.68 9.42
C ASP A 97 9.71 -9.67 8.30
N ALA A 98 8.64 -9.53 7.51
CA ALA A 98 8.31 -10.49 6.45
C ALA A 98 9.29 -10.51 5.25
N GLY A 99 10.38 -9.74 5.28
CA GLY A 99 11.34 -9.65 4.19
C GLY A 99 11.06 -8.52 3.19
N LYS A 100 10.32 -7.48 3.60
CA LYS A 100 10.06 -6.29 2.75
C LYS A 100 11.32 -5.71 2.13
N GLY A 101 12.40 -5.58 2.92
CA GLY A 101 13.65 -4.98 2.42
C GLY A 101 14.25 -5.72 1.24
N THR A 102 14.34 -7.05 1.33
CA THR A 102 14.87 -7.88 0.24
C THR A 102 13.93 -7.94 -0.96
N VAL A 103 12.61 -7.84 -0.76
CA VAL A 103 11.62 -7.69 -1.84
C VAL A 103 11.83 -6.35 -2.55
N VAL A 104 11.94 -5.24 -1.83
CA VAL A 104 12.17 -3.90 -2.39
C VAL A 104 13.52 -3.82 -3.11
N ASP A 105 14.60 -4.37 -2.55
CA ASP A 105 15.90 -4.45 -3.22
C ASP A 105 15.81 -5.22 -4.54
N ARG A 106 15.07 -6.34 -4.57
CA ARG A 106 14.81 -7.09 -5.82
C ARG A 106 14.06 -6.26 -6.86
N LEU A 107 13.03 -5.51 -6.45
CA LEU A 107 12.27 -4.64 -7.35
C LEU A 107 13.14 -3.49 -7.87
N CYS A 108 14.07 -2.98 -7.08
CA CYS A 108 14.99 -1.93 -7.48
C CYS A 108 16.08 -2.41 -8.46
N ARG A 109 16.46 -3.69 -8.41
CA ARG A 109 17.53 -4.29 -9.23
C ARG A 109 17.07 -4.88 -10.56
N GLY A 110 15.78 -5.16 -10.71
CA GLY A 110 15.29 -5.81 -11.90
C GLY A 110 13.83 -5.47 -12.20
N PRO A 111 13.40 -5.62 -13.45
CA PRO A 111 12.05 -5.29 -13.86
C PRO A 111 11.04 -6.18 -13.10
N VAL A 112 9.86 -5.61 -12.84
CA VAL A 112 8.71 -6.30 -12.24
C VAL A 112 7.95 -7.12 -13.30
N GLY A 113 8.07 -6.74 -14.59
CA GLY A 113 7.58 -7.49 -15.73
C GLY A 113 8.28 -7.11 -17.04
N PRO A 114 7.98 -7.80 -18.15
CA PRO A 114 8.51 -7.45 -19.46
C PRO A 114 8.20 -6.00 -19.82
N GLY A 115 9.20 -5.22 -20.24
CA GLY A 115 9.03 -3.82 -20.62
C GLY A 115 8.98 -2.80 -19.46
N SER A 116 9.03 -3.24 -18.19
CA SER A 116 9.02 -2.32 -17.05
C SER A 116 10.27 -1.44 -17.02
N ARG A 117 10.08 -0.14 -16.79
CA ARG A 117 11.18 0.82 -16.58
C ARG A 117 11.87 0.55 -15.23
N PRO A 118 13.17 0.89 -15.09
CA PRO A 118 13.86 0.83 -13.81
C PRO A 118 13.14 1.67 -12.74
N VAL A 119 13.16 1.20 -11.49
CA VAL A 119 12.65 1.96 -10.35
C VAL A 119 13.46 3.24 -10.21
N HIS A 120 12.76 4.37 -10.29
CA HIS A 120 13.32 5.70 -10.18
C HIS A 120 13.62 6.09 -8.73
N ALA A 121 12.75 5.71 -7.79
CA ALA A 121 12.92 6.01 -6.38
C ALA A 121 12.15 5.07 -5.46
N VAL A 122 12.59 4.99 -4.21
CA VAL A 122 11.84 4.37 -3.11
C VAL A 122 11.18 5.46 -2.28
N VAL A 123 9.89 5.32 -1.99
CA VAL A 123 9.12 6.24 -1.15
C VAL A 123 8.80 5.58 0.18
N ARG A 124 9.38 6.07 1.28
CA ARG A 124 9.03 5.64 2.64
C ARG A 124 7.78 6.41 3.09
N HIS A 125 6.72 5.70 3.47
CA HIS A 125 5.40 6.31 3.68
C HIS A 125 4.79 6.10 5.06
N ASN A 126 5.51 5.49 6.00
CA ASN A 126 5.09 5.30 7.37
C ASN A 126 6.27 4.90 8.26
N GLY A 127 6.08 4.96 9.56
CA GLY A 127 7.10 4.59 10.53
C GLY A 127 8.28 5.56 10.57
N GLY A 128 9.48 5.07 10.89
CA GLY A 128 10.67 5.86 11.18
C GLY A 128 11.86 4.94 11.47
N ALA A 129 12.75 5.37 12.39
CA ALA A 129 13.98 4.64 12.74
C ALA A 129 13.78 3.24 13.34
N GLN A 130 12.56 2.85 13.65
CA GLN A 130 12.20 1.53 14.20
C GLN A 130 12.01 0.45 13.14
N ALA A 131 12.06 0.78 11.86
CA ALA A 131 12.08 -0.24 10.80
C ALA A 131 13.42 -0.99 10.81
N ALA A 132 13.39 -2.25 10.38
CA ALA A 132 14.57 -3.11 10.28
C ALA A 132 14.49 -3.97 9.02
N HIS A 133 14.84 -3.39 7.87
CA HIS A 133 14.70 -4.02 6.57
C HIS A 133 16.04 -4.58 6.09
N ASN A 134 16.23 -5.89 6.28
CA ASN A 134 17.48 -6.56 5.95
C ASN A 134 17.65 -6.74 4.43
N VAL A 135 18.80 -6.31 3.92
CA VAL A 135 19.25 -6.52 2.54
C VAL A 135 20.65 -7.10 2.57
N VAL A 136 20.84 -8.23 1.88
CA VAL A 136 22.13 -8.87 1.66
C VAL A 136 22.40 -8.87 0.16
N THR A 137 23.51 -8.28 -0.25
CA THR A 137 23.92 -8.22 -1.66
C THR A 137 24.75 -9.44 -2.05
N ARG A 138 24.89 -9.69 -3.35
CA ARG A 138 25.65 -10.83 -3.89
C ARG A 138 27.14 -10.80 -3.51
N ASP A 139 27.71 -9.61 -3.32
CA ASP A 139 29.08 -9.39 -2.88
C ASP A 139 29.26 -9.51 -1.35
N GLY A 140 28.20 -9.90 -0.62
CA GLY A 140 28.24 -10.16 0.82
C GLY A 140 28.04 -8.95 1.71
N ARG A 141 27.82 -7.74 1.17
CA ARG A 141 27.43 -6.59 2.01
C ARG A 141 26.05 -6.85 2.61
N HIS A 142 25.89 -6.46 3.87
CA HIS A 142 24.64 -6.57 4.61
C HIS A 142 24.32 -5.23 5.26
N HIS A 143 23.08 -4.78 5.09
CA HIS A 143 22.57 -3.60 5.77
C HIS A 143 21.14 -3.84 6.25
N THR A 144 20.83 -3.30 7.42
CA THR A 144 19.48 -3.28 7.99
C THR A 144 18.94 -1.86 7.87
N PHE A 145 18.15 -1.61 6.83
CA PHE A 145 17.59 -0.30 6.53
C PHE A 145 16.53 0.10 7.56
N ALA A 146 16.63 1.33 8.07
CA ALA A 146 15.70 1.90 9.04
C ALA A 146 14.94 3.08 8.44
N GLN A 147 15.63 4.11 7.94
CA GLN A 147 15.00 5.28 7.32
C GLN A 147 15.32 5.41 5.84
N PHE A 148 16.48 4.94 5.40
CA PHE A 148 16.76 4.81 3.98
C PHE A 148 15.87 3.73 3.35
N GLY A 149 15.61 3.86 2.05
CA GLY A 149 14.91 2.84 1.27
C GLY A 149 15.84 1.68 0.96
N SER A 150 15.29 0.47 0.90
CA SER A 150 16.08 -0.75 0.70
C SER A 150 16.76 -0.84 -0.67
N GLY A 151 16.40 0.02 -1.61
CA GLY A 151 17.08 0.20 -2.91
C GLY A 151 18.40 0.98 -2.86
N THR A 152 18.82 1.53 -1.70
CA THR A 152 20.01 2.40 -1.61
C THR A 152 21.30 1.67 -2.01
N LEU A 153 21.45 0.39 -1.68
CA LEU A 153 22.61 -0.42 -2.11
C LEU A 153 22.59 -0.75 -3.61
N ALA A 154 21.48 -0.47 -4.31
CA ALA A 154 21.36 -0.50 -5.77
C ALA A 154 21.53 0.89 -6.39
N GLY A 155 21.78 1.93 -5.59
CA GLY A 155 21.89 3.33 -6.04
C GLY A 155 20.55 4.02 -6.28
N VAL A 156 19.43 3.41 -5.89
CA VAL A 156 18.10 4.01 -6.04
C VAL A 156 17.86 5.04 -4.93
N PRO A 157 17.51 6.29 -5.26
CA PRO A 157 17.28 7.34 -4.28
C PRO A 157 16.02 7.08 -3.44
N THR A 158 16.00 7.65 -2.24
CA THR A 158 14.89 7.54 -1.28
C THR A 158 14.21 8.89 -1.07
N HIS A 159 12.88 8.87 -1.06
CA HIS A 159 12.04 9.99 -0.63
C HIS A 159 11.31 9.62 0.67
N LEU A 160 11.55 10.40 1.74
CA LEU A 160 10.82 10.32 3.00
C LEU A 160 9.58 11.19 2.89
N SER A 161 8.40 10.58 2.84
CA SER A 161 7.15 11.32 2.70
C SER A 161 6.78 12.06 3.99
N ARG A 162 5.76 12.92 3.91
CA ARG A 162 5.20 13.61 5.08
C ARG A 162 4.69 12.67 6.20
N PHE A 163 4.47 11.40 5.91
CA PHE A 163 3.98 10.41 6.88
C PHE A 163 5.12 9.68 7.61
N MET A 164 6.38 9.94 7.27
CA MET A 164 7.53 9.45 8.04
C MET A 164 7.72 10.25 9.33
N LEU A 165 8.13 9.55 10.38
CA LEU A 165 8.56 10.08 11.67
C LEU A 165 10.09 10.05 11.71
N VAL A 166 10.71 11.06 11.12
CA VAL A 166 12.14 11.11 10.81
C VAL A 166 12.96 11.36 12.07
N ASP A 167 13.96 10.53 12.34
CA ASP A 167 14.98 10.77 13.38
C ASP A 167 16.29 11.16 12.68
N PRO A 168 16.66 12.46 12.66
CA PRO A 168 17.87 12.90 11.97
C PRO A 168 19.17 12.33 12.54
N LEU A 169 19.21 12.00 13.84
CA LEU A 169 20.41 11.47 14.49
C LEU A 169 20.62 10.00 14.10
N ALA A 170 19.55 9.20 14.16
CA ALA A 170 19.58 7.83 13.68
C ALA A 170 19.85 7.76 12.16
N LEU A 171 19.32 8.71 11.40
CA LEU A 171 19.55 8.81 9.96
C LEU A 171 21.01 9.10 9.63
N ALA A 172 21.66 9.99 10.38
CA ALA A 172 23.09 10.27 10.23
C ALA A 172 23.95 9.04 10.54
N ALA A 173 23.60 8.26 11.56
CA ALA A 173 24.28 7.00 11.88
C ALA A 173 24.10 5.95 10.78
N GLU A 174 22.89 5.80 10.25
CA GLU A 174 22.59 4.91 9.13
C GLU A 174 23.37 5.32 7.86
N ALA A 175 23.43 6.61 7.56
CA ALA A 175 24.23 7.15 6.46
C ALA A 175 25.73 6.87 6.63
N ALA A 176 26.29 7.05 7.84
CA ALA A 176 27.69 6.73 8.10
C ALA A 176 27.99 5.23 7.87
N HIS A 177 27.07 4.35 8.27
CA HIS A 177 27.21 2.92 8.00
C HIS A 177 27.14 2.59 6.51
N LEU A 178 26.19 3.19 5.78
CA LEU A 178 26.09 3.03 4.32
C LEU A 178 27.35 3.51 3.58
N ALA A 179 27.98 4.60 4.05
CA ALA A 179 29.24 5.07 3.51
C ALA A 179 30.37 4.04 3.68
N HIS A 180 30.43 3.37 4.84
CA HIS A 180 31.38 2.28 5.08
C HIS A 180 31.12 1.06 4.16
N LEU A 181 29.86 0.81 3.79
CA LEU A 181 29.45 -0.23 2.83
C LEU A 181 29.64 0.20 1.36
N GLY A 182 30.31 1.32 1.11
CA GLY A 182 30.70 1.77 -0.23
C GLY A 182 29.69 2.66 -0.95
N VAL A 183 28.68 3.21 -0.26
CA VAL A 183 27.77 4.22 -0.83
C VAL A 183 28.43 5.61 -0.68
N PRO A 184 28.91 6.29 -1.74
CA PRO A 184 29.82 7.42 -1.58
C PRO A 184 29.24 8.64 -0.85
N ASP A 185 28.01 9.03 -1.16
CA ASP A 185 27.28 10.10 -0.47
C ASP A 185 25.84 9.67 -0.24
N PRO A 186 25.56 8.93 0.85
CA PRO A 186 24.22 8.41 1.11
C PRO A 186 23.18 9.52 1.27
N LEU A 187 23.53 10.62 1.94
CA LEU A 187 22.59 11.72 2.20
C LEU A 187 22.18 12.44 0.91
N ALA A 188 23.03 12.47 -0.12
CA ALA A 188 22.67 12.99 -1.44
C ALA A 188 21.60 12.15 -2.18
N LEU A 189 21.44 10.87 -1.80
CA LEU A 189 20.38 10.00 -2.31
C LEU A 189 19.05 10.20 -1.58
N LEU A 190 18.99 11.07 -0.58
CA LEU A 190 17.84 11.25 0.27
C LEU A 190 17.14 12.60 0.05
N THR A 191 15.82 12.55 -0.05
CA THR A 191 14.95 13.72 0.04
C THR A 191 13.92 13.53 1.13
N VAL A 192 13.46 14.63 1.74
CA VAL A 192 12.45 14.60 2.81
C VAL A 192 11.37 15.65 2.57
N ASP A 193 10.10 15.27 2.70
CA ASP A 193 9.00 16.23 2.72
C ASP A 193 9.15 17.13 3.96
N ARG A 194 9.09 18.45 3.75
CA ARG A 194 9.23 19.45 4.82
C ARG A 194 8.26 19.25 5.99
N ARG A 195 7.11 18.61 5.76
CA ARG A 195 6.06 18.34 6.76
C ARG A 195 6.30 17.08 7.59
N ALA A 196 7.27 16.24 7.23
CA ALA A 196 7.58 15.04 8.01
C ALA A 196 7.92 15.42 9.45
N LEU A 197 7.32 14.71 10.42
CA LEU A 197 7.54 14.95 11.84
C LEU A 197 8.94 14.49 12.25
N LEU A 198 9.52 15.14 13.27
CA LEU A 198 10.79 14.74 13.84
C LEU A 198 10.63 13.90 15.09
N THR A 199 11.20 12.71 15.05
CA THR A 199 11.52 11.93 16.23
C THR A 199 12.81 12.49 16.84
N THR A 200 12.81 12.68 18.16
CA THR A 200 13.88 13.37 18.88
C THR A 200 14.36 12.54 20.07
N PRO A 201 15.54 12.85 20.67
CA PRO A 201 15.99 12.20 21.89
C PRO A 201 14.98 12.25 23.04
N TYR A 202 14.12 13.29 23.09
CA TYR A 202 13.08 13.44 24.11
C TYR A 202 11.97 12.41 23.93
N HIS A 203 11.52 12.18 22.69
CA HIS A 203 10.56 11.14 22.37
C HIS A 203 11.09 9.75 22.75
N ALA A 204 12.36 9.46 22.41
CA ALA A 204 13.00 8.21 22.76
C ALA A 204 13.14 8.03 24.28
N ALA A 205 13.57 9.07 25.01
CA ALA A 205 13.67 9.06 26.47
C ALA A 205 12.31 8.81 27.13
N ALA A 206 11.26 9.52 26.70
CA ALA A 206 9.92 9.37 27.23
C ALA A 206 9.37 7.95 26.97
N ASN A 207 9.55 7.44 25.76
CA ASN A 207 9.13 6.09 25.37
C ASN A 207 9.78 5.02 26.27
N ARG A 208 11.10 5.12 26.44
CA ARG A 208 11.90 4.21 27.27
C ARG A 208 11.45 4.23 28.74
N LEU A 209 11.25 5.41 29.31
CA LEU A 209 10.77 5.56 30.68
C LEU A 209 9.36 4.99 30.87
N ARG A 210 8.45 5.19 29.91
CA ARG A 210 7.09 4.61 29.98
C ARG A 210 7.13 3.08 29.93
N GLU A 211 7.94 2.49 29.05
CA GLU A 211 8.12 1.03 29.01
C GLU A 211 8.77 0.48 30.29
N GLN A 212 9.74 1.20 30.87
CA GLN A 212 10.32 0.82 32.15
C GLN A 212 9.28 0.83 33.27
N ARG A 213 8.45 1.89 33.37
CA ARG A 213 7.38 2.02 34.36
C ARG A 213 6.28 0.97 34.21
N ARG A 214 6.04 0.47 32.99
CA ARG A 214 5.09 -0.62 32.73
C ARG A 214 5.56 -1.98 33.25
N GLY A 215 6.85 -2.18 33.50
CA GLY A 215 7.36 -3.43 34.05
C GLY A 215 7.00 -4.65 33.17
N GLU A 216 6.28 -5.61 33.73
CA GLU A 216 5.80 -6.80 33.00
C GLU A 216 4.69 -6.48 31.98
N ALA A 217 3.99 -5.35 32.14
CA ALA A 217 2.93 -4.90 31.23
C ALA A 217 3.48 -4.04 30.07
N ARG A 218 4.74 -4.24 29.67
CA ARG A 218 5.34 -3.55 28.52
C ARG A 218 4.56 -3.82 27.25
N HIS A 219 4.55 -2.83 26.35
CA HIS A 219 3.89 -2.99 25.06
C HIS A 219 4.83 -3.55 23.98
N GLY A 220 6.15 -3.60 24.23
CA GLY A 220 7.12 -4.11 23.26
C GLY A 220 7.64 -3.06 22.31
N SER A 221 7.77 -1.81 22.76
CA SER A 221 8.27 -0.74 21.91
C SER A 221 9.74 -0.94 21.53
N CYS A 222 10.18 -0.40 20.39
CA CYS A 222 11.60 -0.36 20.01
C CYS A 222 12.45 0.62 20.85
N GLY A 223 11.82 1.45 21.70
CA GLY A 223 12.55 2.42 22.52
C GLY A 223 13.12 3.59 21.69
N LEU A 224 12.51 3.86 20.53
CA LEU A 224 12.94 4.88 19.57
C LEU A 224 11.99 6.08 19.50
N GLY A 225 10.94 6.12 20.32
CA GLY A 225 10.12 7.33 20.46
C GLY A 225 8.99 7.51 19.44
N ILE A 226 8.80 6.58 18.50
CA ILE A 226 7.81 6.66 17.41
C ILE A 226 6.39 6.96 17.90
N GLY A 227 5.93 6.21 18.90
CA GLY A 227 4.61 6.45 19.50
C GLY A 227 4.54 7.76 20.28
N GLU A 228 5.64 8.22 20.88
CA GLU A 228 5.66 9.52 21.55
C GLU A 228 5.67 10.67 20.54
N THR A 229 6.36 10.52 19.39
CA THR A 229 6.32 11.48 18.29
C THR A 229 4.90 11.64 17.76
N ALA A 230 4.24 10.52 17.43
CA ALA A 230 2.86 10.52 16.93
C ALA A 230 1.88 11.10 17.97
N ARG A 231 1.96 10.64 19.22
CA ARG A 231 1.08 11.12 20.31
C ARG A 231 1.29 12.61 20.58
N TYR A 232 2.52 13.09 20.62
CA TYR A 232 2.81 14.50 20.84
C TYR A 232 2.23 15.36 19.71
N ALA A 233 2.38 14.94 18.45
CA ALA A 233 1.83 15.68 17.31
C ALA A 233 0.29 15.72 17.31
N LEU A 234 -0.39 14.69 17.83
CA LEU A 234 -1.84 14.72 17.99
C LEU A 234 -2.30 15.68 19.11
N LEU A 235 -1.55 15.76 20.20
CA LEU A 235 -1.90 16.60 21.36
C LEU A 235 -1.47 18.07 21.19
N HIS A 236 -0.36 18.30 20.49
CA HIS A 236 0.30 19.59 20.34
C HIS A 236 0.72 19.83 18.88
N PRO A 237 -0.22 19.88 17.92
CA PRO A 237 0.10 19.91 16.49
C PRO A 237 0.98 21.09 16.06
N GLU A 238 0.79 22.26 16.66
CA GLU A 238 1.58 23.48 16.35
C GLU A 238 3.02 23.41 16.90
N ASP A 239 3.23 22.66 17.97
CA ASP A 239 4.52 22.54 18.65
C ASP A 239 5.31 21.31 18.22
N ALA A 240 4.69 20.40 17.46
CA ALA A 240 5.35 19.23 16.91
C ALA A 240 6.49 19.68 15.97
N PRO A 241 7.75 19.27 16.24
CA PRO A 241 8.85 19.60 15.35
C PRO A 241 8.73 18.83 14.02
N THR A 242 9.00 19.51 12.92
CA THR A 242 8.99 18.99 11.55
C THR A 242 10.34 19.18 10.88
N ALA A 243 10.59 18.48 9.77
CA ALA A 243 11.80 18.64 8.98
C ALA A 243 12.05 20.11 8.58
N ALA A 244 10.99 20.86 8.27
CA ALA A 244 11.06 22.29 7.96
C ALA A 244 11.69 23.11 9.09
N ASP A 245 11.39 22.79 10.35
CA ASP A 245 11.83 23.56 11.51
C ASP A 245 13.36 23.52 11.64
N CYS A 246 14.04 22.48 11.16
CA CYS A 246 15.51 22.40 11.13
C CYS A 246 16.19 23.52 10.32
N THR A 247 15.45 24.23 9.47
CA THR A 247 15.96 25.40 8.74
C THR A 247 15.92 26.70 9.55
N SER A 248 15.29 26.70 10.74
CA SER A 248 15.15 27.87 11.60
C SER A 248 15.61 27.55 13.04
N PRO A 249 16.89 27.78 13.39
CA PRO A 249 17.41 27.42 14.71
C PRO A 249 16.63 28.02 15.89
N ALA A 250 16.15 29.26 15.78
CA ALA A 250 15.38 29.90 16.83
C ALA A 250 14.01 29.22 17.05
N LEU A 251 13.30 28.89 15.96
CA LEU A 251 12.02 28.19 16.02
C LEU A 251 12.20 26.77 16.52
N LEU A 252 13.19 26.05 16.00
CA LEU A 252 13.50 24.68 16.42
C LEU A 252 13.83 24.64 17.90
N LEU A 253 14.66 25.55 18.41
CA LEU A 253 15.01 25.62 19.83
C LEU A 253 13.77 25.81 20.71
N ALA A 254 12.87 26.71 20.32
CA ALA A 254 11.63 26.96 21.05
C ALA A 254 10.74 25.71 21.08
N LYS A 255 10.54 25.04 19.93
CA LYS A 255 9.75 23.81 19.84
C LYS A 255 10.36 22.66 20.65
N LEU A 256 11.68 22.44 20.56
CA LEU A 256 12.37 21.39 21.33
C LEU A 256 12.31 21.65 22.84
N THR A 257 12.37 22.91 23.26
CA THR A 257 12.23 23.30 24.67
C THR A 257 10.84 22.96 25.19
N ARG A 258 9.77 23.39 24.49
CA ARG A 258 8.39 23.05 24.85
C ARG A 258 8.13 21.54 24.84
N LEU A 259 8.64 20.84 23.83
CA LEU A 259 8.55 19.38 23.73
C LEU A 259 9.16 18.70 24.97
N ARG A 260 10.38 19.10 25.34
CA ARG A 260 11.07 18.56 26.52
C ARG A 260 10.29 18.84 27.80
N GLU A 261 9.77 20.06 27.95
CA GLU A 261 8.97 20.48 29.11
C GLU A 261 7.68 19.67 29.23
N HIS A 262 6.91 19.55 28.15
CA HIS A 262 5.67 18.78 28.13
C HIS A 262 5.92 17.30 28.45
N LEU A 263 6.88 16.65 27.78
CA LEU A 263 7.16 15.23 28.03
C LEU A 263 7.69 14.97 29.44
N ALA A 264 8.52 15.86 29.98
CA ALA A 264 8.98 15.76 31.37
C ALA A 264 7.81 15.90 32.35
N ALA A 265 6.95 16.90 32.16
CA ALA A 265 5.78 17.14 33.01
C ALA A 265 4.81 15.94 33.01
N GLU A 266 4.50 15.37 31.85
CA GLU A 266 3.67 14.17 31.74
C GLU A 266 4.26 12.94 32.45
N LEU A 267 5.59 12.91 32.62
CA LEU A 267 6.30 11.87 33.35
C LEU A 267 6.50 12.22 34.82
N GLY A 268 6.04 13.39 35.29
CA GLY A 268 6.27 13.86 36.66
C GLY A 268 7.75 14.14 36.95
N LEU A 269 8.49 14.59 35.93
CA LEU A 269 9.92 14.93 35.99
C LEU A 269 10.10 16.42 35.75
N THR A 270 11.22 16.99 36.19
CA THR A 270 11.67 18.27 35.66
C THR A 270 12.28 18.07 34.27
N PRO A 271 12.35 19.10 33.41
CA PRO A 271 13.02 18.99 32.12
C PRO A 271 14.46 18.46 32.24
N ALA A 272 15.18 18.89 33.29
CA ALA A 272 16.55 18.46 33.57
C ALA A 272 16.69 16.95 33.86
N ASP A 273 15.66 16.34 34.45
CA ASP A 273 15.66 14.92 34.83
C ASP A 273 15.28 13.97 33.68
N LEU A 274 14.75 14.50 32.57
CA LEU A 274 14.51 13.69 31.38
C LEU A 274 15.88 13.27 30.78
N PRO A 275 16.17 11.97 30.58
CA PRO A 275 17.49 11.48 30.17
C PRO A 275 17.74 11.72 28.68
N ALA A 276 17.88 12.99 28.32
CA ALA A 276 18.11 13.49 26.98
C ALA A 276 18.97 14.78 27.05
N PRO A 277 19.76 15.09 26.02
CA PRO A 277 20.58 16.29 25.97
C PRO A 277 19.73 17.57 26.02
N PRO A 278 20.30 18.71 26.45
CA PRO A 278 19.68 20.02 26.30
C PRO A 278 19.24 20.36 24.87
N PRO A 279 18.13 21.10 24.66
CA PRO A 279 17.68 21.54 23.34
C PRO A 279 18.74 22.24 22.50
N ALA A 280 19.57 23.09 23.13
CA ALA A 280 20.65 23.80 22.45
C ALA A 280 21.71 22.84 21.87
N ASP A 281 21.97 21.72 22.55
CA ASP A 281 23.00 20.74 22.14
C ASP A 281 22.54 19.88 20.96
N CYS A 282 21.22 19.76 20.75
CA CYS A 282 20.64 19.08 19.59
C CYS A 282 20.68 19.93 18.31
N LEU A 283 20.73 21.27 18.42
CA LEU A 283 20.59 22.16 17.27
C LEU A 283 21.64 21.91 16.18
N PRO A 284 22.95 21.79 16.48
CA PRO A 284 23.95 21.64 15.41
C PRO A 284 23.70 20.42 14.54
N ALA A 285 23.33 19.29 15.15
CA ALA A 285 23.07 18.05 14.42
C ALA A 285 21.78 18.14 13.57
N LEU A 286 20.72 18.77 14.09
CA LEU A 286 19.46 18.94 13.37
C LEU A 286 19.58 19.96 12.24
N GLN A 287 20.38 21.01 12.40
CA GLN A 287 20.71 21.96 11.33
C GLN A 287 21.56 21.29 10.24
N ALA A 288 22.57 20.52 10.62
CA ALA A 288 23.38 19.75 9.66
C ALA A 288 22.52 18.79 8.83
N PHE A 289 21.46 18.20 9.41
CA PHE A 289 20.49 17.44 8.64
C PHE A 289 19.79 18.28 7.56
N ALA A 290 19.33 19.49 7.88
CA ALA A 290 18.70 20.38 6.90
C ALA A 290 19.67 20.90 5.82
N GLU A 291 20.95 21.03 6.15
CA GLU A 291 22.00 21.43 5.20
C GLU A 291 22.37 20.30 4.24
N ARG A 292 22.36 19.05 4.70
CA ARG A 292 22.83 17.89 3.91
C ARG A 292 21.72 17.10 3.23
N VAL A 293 20.50 17.09 3.78
CA VAL A 293 19.36 16.36 3.23
C VAL A 293 18.43 17.34 2.52
N ARG A 294 18.17 17.08 1.24
CA ARG A 294 17.32 17.95 0.43
C ARG A 294 15.87 17.90 0.91
N GLN A 295 15.39 19.00 1.49
CA GLN A 295 13.99 19.14 1.87
C GLN A 295 13.12 19.57 0.68
N THR A 296 11.89 19.06 0.59
CA THR A 296 11.05 19.21 -0.59
C THR A 296 9.65 19.73 -0.29
N ASP A 297 9.09 20.46 -1.26
CA ASP A 297 7.69 20.90 -1.26
C ASP A 297 6.70 19.75 -1.51
N ALA A 298 5.41 20.02 -1.29
CA ALA A 298 4.33 19.05 -1.45
C ALA A 298 4.17 18.54 -2.90
N ALA A 299 4.59 19.31 -3.91
CA ALA A 299 4.46 18.91 -5.30
C ALA A 299 5.63 18.02 -5.76
N HIS A 300 6.67 17.82 -4.94
CA HIS A 300 7.84 17.02 -5.30
C HIS A 300 7.49 15.57 -5.58
N LEU A 301 6.62 14.95 -4.77
CA LEU A 301 6.20 13.56 -5.00
C LEU A 301 5.54 13.42 -6.38
N GLY A 302 4.63 14.31 -6.75
CA GLY A 302 4.02 14.29 -8.08
C GLY A 302 5.05 14.43 -9.22
N ARG A 303 6.13 15.20 -9.01
CA ARG A 303 7.25 15.27 -9.97
C ARG A 303 8.03 13.95 -10.05
N LEU A 304 8.25 13.31 -8.90
CA LEU A 304 8.94 12.01 -8.81
C LEU A 304 8.16 10.92 -9.55
N LEU A 305 6.85 10.82 -9.29
CA LEU A 305 5.96 9.84 -9.92
C LEU A 305 5.88 10.01 -11.44
N ARG A 306 5.84 11.25 -11.94
CA ARG A 306 5.89 11.52 -13.39
C ARG A 306 7.25 11.22 -14.04
N THR A 307 8.32 11.11 -13.26
CA THR A 307 9.66 10.83 -13.79
C THR A 307 9.83 9.34 -14.08
N GLY A 308 9.31 8.48 -13.20
CA GLY A 308 9.28 7.04 -13.46
C GLY A 308 8.76 6.22 -12.29
N PRO A 309 8.84 4.88 -12.43
CA PRO A 309 8.33 3.94 -11.44
C PRO A 309 8.88 4.20 -10.05
N VAL A 310 8.04 4.11 -9.03
CA VAL A 310 8.48 4.16 -7.63
C VAL A 310 7.99 2.95 -6.87
N VAL A 311 8.73 2.59 -5.84
CA VAL A 311 8.31 1.59 -4.86
C VAL A 311 7.99 2.30 -3.55
N PHE A 312 6.73 2.25 -3.13
CA PHE A 312 6.34 2.66 -1.79
C PHE A 312 6.70 1.52 -0.82
N GLU A 313 7.65 1.80 0.07
CA GLU A 313 8.15 0.83 1.04
C GLU A 313 7.54 1.09 2.41
N GLY A 314 6.63 0.19 2.81
CA GLY A 314 6.01 0.21 4.12
C GLY A 314 6.93 -0.32 5.21
N ALA A 315 6.76 0.17 6.43
CA ALA A 315 7.46 -0.26 7.64
C ALA A 315 6.51 -1.04 8.58
N GLN A 316 7.08 -1.95 9.38
CA GLN A 316 6.33 -2.87 10.26
C GLN A 316 5.31 -3.72 9.46
N GLY A 317 4.32 -4.32 10.11
CA GLY A 317 3.27 -5.12 9.46
C GLY A 317 1.86 -4.69 9.88
N VAL A 318 0.86 -5.10 9.10
CA VAL A 318 -0.55 -4.73 9.27
C VAL A 318 -1.12 -5.19 10.62
N LEU A 319 -0.64 -6.30 11.18
CA LEU A 319 -1.11 -6.78 12.49
C LEU A 319 -0.59 -5.92 13.67
N LEU A 320 0.36 -5.01 13.40
CA LEU A 320 0.82 -3.98 14.33
C LEU A 320 0.23 -2.59 14.04
N ASP A 321 -0.64 -2.44 13.05
CA ASP A 321 -1.19 -1.16 12.61
C ASP A 321 -1.87 -0.37 13.76
N GLU A 322 -1.80 0.96 13.73
CA GLU A 322 -2.39 1.79 14.77
C GLU A 322 -3.93 1.71 14.83
N ARG A 323 -4.58 1.49 13.69
CA ARG A 323 -6.05 1.48 13.52
C ARG A 323 -6.65 0.09 13.46
N HIS A 324 -5.85 -0.89 13.02
CA HIS A 324 -6.28 -2.27 12.78
C HIS A 324 -5.49 -3.32 13.56
N GLY A 325 -4.35 -2.99 14.15
CA GLY A 325 -3.51 -3.95 14.85
C GLY A 325 -4.06 -4.37 16.21
N PHE A 326 -3.34 -5.29 16.86
CA PHE A 326 -3.72 -5.88 18.15
C PHE A 326 -3.29 -5.01 19.34
N HIS A 327 -4.06 -3.93 19.57
CA HIS A 327 -3.83 -2.95 20.64
C HIS A 327 -3.88 -3.59 22.05
N PRO A 328 -2.96 -3.25 22.98
CA PRO A 328 -1.99 -2.15 22.94
C PRO A 328 -0.63 -2.47 22.32
N TYR A 329 -0.45 -3.66 21.75
CA TYR A 329 0.81 -4.14 21.20
C TYR A 329 0.94 -3.76 19.72
N THR A 330 0.76 -2.46 19.44
CA THR A 330 0.77 -1.88 18.10
C THR A 330 1.84 -0.80 17.96
N THR A 331 2.21 -0.51 16.72
CA THR A 331 2.93 0.70 16.36
C THR A 331 1.94 1.85 16.14
N TRP A 332 2.34 3.06 16.48
CA TRP A 332 1.53 4.27 16.24
C TRP A 332 1.87 4.83 14.87
N SER A 333 1.54 4.03 13.86
CA SER A 333 1.75 4.32 12.46
C SER A 333 0.75 3.50 11.65
N THR A 334 0.24 4.08 10.56
CA THR A 334 -0.54 3.35 9.56
C THR A 334 0.40 2.47 8.74
N THR A 335 0.30 1.15 8.85
CA THR A 335 1.16 0.14 8.19
C THR A 335 0.47 -0.53 6.99
N THR A 336 -0.80 -0.21 6.75
CA THR A 336 -1.56 -0.63 5.54
C THR A 336 -1.14 0.16 4.29
N PHE A 337 -1.76 -0.17 3.14
CA PHE A 337 -1.54 0.55 1.88
C PHE A 337 -2.05 2.01 1.88
N ALA A 338 -2.88 2.38 2.87
CA ALA A 338 -3.65 3.63 2.88
C ALA A 338 -2.81 4.91 2.76
N ASN A 339 -1.63 4.96 3.42
CA ASN A 339 -0.76 6.14 3.34
C ASN A 339 -0.19 6.32 1.93
N ALA A 340 0.27 5.24 1.29
CA ALA A 340 0.79 5.29 -0.07
C ALA A 340 -0.30 5.66 -1.09
N GLU A 341 -1.52 5.15 -0.91
CA GLU A 341 -2.67 5.49 -1.74
C GLU A 341 -3.10 6.95 -1.59
N THR A 342 -3.09 7.46 -0.36
CA THR A 342 -3.34 8.87 -0.09
C THR A 342 -2.31 9.75 -0.79
N LEU A 343 -1.03 9.37 -0.71
CA LEU A 343 0.07 10.06 -1.39
C LEU A 343 -0.10 10.05 -2.91
N LEU A 344 -0.49 8.91 -3.49
CA LEU A 344 -0.77 8.77 -4.92
C LEU A 344 -1.94 9.65 -5.36
N ALA A 345 -3.08 9.54 -4.67
CA ALA A 345 -4.30 10.28 -4.99
C ALA A 345 -4.10 11.80 -4.95
N GLU A 346 -3.38 12.30 -3.95
CA GLU A 346 -3.11 13.74 -3.81
C GLU A 346 -2.01 14.26 -4.75
N SER A 347 -1.17 13.38 -5.30
CA SER A 347 -0.04 13.80 -6.15
C SER A 347 -0.46 14.41 -7.49
N GLY A 348 -1.69 14.10 -7.93
CA GLY A 348 -2.21 14.44 -9.26
C GLY A 348 -1.40 13.82 -10.42
N ALA A 349 -0.50 12.87 -10.14
CA ALA A 349 0.24 12.15 -11.17
C ALA A 349 -0.59 10.98 -11.71
N PRO A 350 -0.54 10.71 -13.03
CA PRO A 350 -1.12 9.48 -13.57
C PRO A 350 -0.30 8.27 -13.11
N GLY A 351 -0.96 7.13 -12.92
CA GLY A 351 -0.29 5.89 -12.55
C GLY A 351 -1.10 5.09 -11.53
N ALA A 352 -1.27 3.80 -11.78
CA ALA A 352 -1.78 2.86 -10.78
C ALA A 352 -0.60 2.20 -10.05
N ALA A 353 -0.83 1.77 -8.81
CA ALA A 353 0.17 1.05 -8.04
C ALA A 353 -0.32 -0.36 -7.72
N LEU A 354 0.56 -1.35 -7.87
CA LEU A 354 0.33 -2.73 -7.46
C LEU A 354 0.48 -2.84 -5.96
N ARG A 355 -0.54 -3.32 -5.25
CA ARG A 355 -0.51 -3.67 -3.83
C ARG A 355 0.14 -5.04 -3.65
N LEU A 356 1.40 -5.06 -3.23
CA LEU A 356 2.16 -6.27 -2.96
C LEU A 356 2.22 -6.53 -1.46
N GLY A 357 1.51 -7.58 -1.02
CA GLY A 357 1.53 -8.06 0.36
C GLY A 357 2.68 -9.03 0.61
N VAL A 358 3.55 -8.75 1.58
CA VAL A 358 4.70 -9.60 1.91
C VAL A 358 4.37 -10.48 3.11
N LEU A 359 4.62 -11.78 2.99
CA LEU A 359 4.45 -12.78 4.04
C LEU A 359 5.63 -13.74 4.06
N ARG A 360 5.93 -14.31 5.22
CA ARG A 360 6.81 -15.47 5.35
C ARG A 360 6.00 -16.76 5.21
N SER A 361 6.67 -17.89 5.01
CA SER A 361 6.09 -19.24 5.11
C SER A 361 5.73 -19.67 6.55
N TYR A 362 6.05 -18.86 7.55
CA TYR A 362 5.74 -19.07 8.96
C TYR A 362 5.59 -17.72 9.67
N THR A 363 5.00 -17.66 10.87
CA THR A 363 4.70 -16.38 11.52
C THR A 363 5.77 -16.01 12.54
N THR A 364 6.14 -14.74 12.59
CA THR A 364 7.10 -14.22 13.56
C THR A 364 6.54 -13.02 14.30
N ARG A 365 6.95 -12.82 15.55
CA ARG A 365 6.57 -11.63 16.32
C ARG A 365 7.67 -11.25 17.30
N HIS A 366 8.08 -9.98 17.29
CA HIS A 366 8.85 -9.40 18.38
C HIS A 366 7.95 -8.95 19.52
N GLY A 367 8.41 -9.19 20.74
CA GLY A 367 7.82 -8.64 21.95
C GLY A 367 6.49 -9.26 22.34
N PRO A 368 5.82 -8.69 23.36
CA PRO A 368 4.54 -9.17 23.86
C PRO A 368 3.38 -9.01 22.86
N GLY A 369 2.21 -9.50 23.26
CA GLY A 369 0.99 -9.53 22.46
C GLY A 369 0.64 -10.93 21.92
N PRO A 370 -0.55 -11.10 21.35
CA PRO A 370 -1.01 -12.41 20.92
C PRO A 370 -0.25 -12.91 19.69
N LEU A 371 0.08 -14.21 19.72
CA LEU A 371 0.55 -15.00 18.58
C LEU A 371 -0.10 -16.38 18.74
N PRO A 372 -1.35 -16.58 18.26
CA PRO A 372 -2.10 -17.81 18.52
C PRO A 372 -1.40 -19.07 18.00
N THR A 373 -0.61 -18.95 16.95
CA THR A 373 0.18 -20.01 16.32
C THR A 373 1.59 -20.18 16.90
N GLU A 374 1.91 -19.50 18.01
CA GLU A 374 3.21 -19.59 18.67
C GLU A 374 3.52 -21.04 19.08
N ASP A 375 4.71 -21.51 18.71
CA ASP A 375 5.22 -22.83 19.11
C ASP A 375 6.70 -22.70 19.47
N THR A 376 6.99 -22.87 20.77
CA THR A 376 8.35 -22.80 21.33
C THR A 376 9.23 -23.97 20.93
N ALA A 377 8.67 -25.03 20.33
CA ALA A 377 9.43 -26.14 19.78
C ALA A 377 9.99 -25.85 18.37
N LEU A 378 9.52 -24.78 17.71
CA LEU A 378 10.09 -24.35 16.43
C LEU A 378 11.49 -23.76 16.63
N ASP A 379 12.45 -24.29 15.89
CA ASP A 379 13.83 -23.81 15.86
C ASP A 379 14.22 -23.46 14.42
N VAL A 380 13.84 -22.24 14.00
CA VAL A 380 14.18 -21.66 12.71
C VAL A 380 15.25 -20.59 12.93
N PRO A 381 16.49 -20.75 12.43
CA PRO A 381 17.57 -19.81 12.65
C PRO A 381 17.29 -18.44 12.04
N GLU A 382 17.33 -17.40 12.88
CA GLU A 382 17.05 -16.01 12.48
C GLU A 382 18.16 -15.08 12.99
N PRO A 383 19.35 -15.08 12.34
CA PRO A 383 20.56 -14.43 12.86
C PRO A 383 20.46 -12.91 12.98
N HIS A 384 19.50 -12.30 12.27
CA HIS A 384 19.27 -10.86 12.29
C HIS A 384 18.05 -10.45 13.13
N ASN A 385 17.31 -11.40 13.69
CA ASN A 385 16.13 -11.14 14.52
C ASN A 385 16.38 -11.69 15.94
N THR A 386 17.19 -10.95 16.71
CA THR A 386 17.53 -11.29 18.09
C THR A 386 16.60 -10.62 19.10
N THR A 387 16.59 -11.11 20.35
CA THR A 387 15.89 -10.46 21.46
C THR A 387 16.44 -9.05 21.68
N GLY A 388 15.60 -8.03 21.46
CA GLY A 388 15.96 -6.63 21.69
C GLY A 388 15.71 -6.20 23.14
N SER A 389 16.54 -5.29 23.67
CA SER A 389 16.41 -4.79 25.06
C SER A 389 15.08 -4.09 25.32
N TRP A 390 14.45 -3.55 24.28
CA TRP A 390 13.18 -2.84 24.33
C TRP A 390 12.04 -3.63 23.72
N GLN A 391 12.20 -4.11 22.46
CA GLN A 391 11.16 -4.89 21.79
C GLN A 391 10.84 -6.19 22.53
N GLY A 392 11.84 -6.82 23.16
CA GLY A 392 11.70 -8.11 23.83
C GLY A 392 12.02 -9.29 22.92
N ALA A 393 11.55 -10.48 23.34
CA ALA A 393 11.86 -11.75 22.69
C ALA A 393 11.36 -11.82 21.25
N PHE A 394 12.11 -12.49 20.40
CA PHE A 394 11.66 -12.91 19.08
C PHE A 394 10.95 -14.26 19.20
N ARG A 395 9.70 -14.34 18.72
CA ARG A 395 8.82 -15.50 18.88
C ARG A 395 8.45 -16.08 17.51
N LEU A 396 8.41 -17.39 17.45
CA LEU A 396 8.12 -18.17 16.25
C LEU A 396 6.75 -18.84 16.37
N GLY A 397 6.04 -18.89 15.25
CA GLY A 397 4.79 -19.62 15.12
C GLY A 397 4.63 -20.22 13.73
N HIS A 398 3.68 -21.14 13.62
CA HIS A 398 3.25 -21.69 12.34
C HIS A 398 2.63 -20.62 11.42
N PHE A 399 2.42 -20.93 10.14
CA PHE A 399 1.74 -19.98 9.24
C PHE A 399 0.30 -19.74 9.72
N ASP A 400 -0.06 -18.48 9.92
CA ASP A 400 -1.31 -18.08 10.56
C ASP A 400 -2.30 -17.51 9.54
N ALA A 401 -3.04 -18.39 8.87
CA ALA A 401 -3.93 -17.95 7.81
C ALA A 401 -5.14 -17.15 8.32
N VAL A 402 -5.52 -17.28 9.59
CA VAL A 402 -6.61 -16.49 10.18
C VAL A 402 -6.14 -15.05 10.39
N ALA A 403 -4.95 -14.85 10.96
CA ALA A 403 -4.37 -13.53 11.13
C ALA A 403 -4.04 -12.87 9.78
N HIS A 404 -3.50 -13.62 8.80
CA HIS A 404 -3.15 -13.05 7.50
C HIS A 404 -4.39 -12.71 6.64
N ARG A 405 -5.49 -13.47 6.73
CA ARG A 405 -6.78 -13.06 6.14
C ARG A 405 -7.30 -11.77 6.76
N TYR A 406 -7.22 -11.66 8.09
CA TYR A 406 -7.57 -10.42 8.78
C TYR A 406 -6.71 -9.23 8.30
N ALA A 407 -5.40 -9.42 8.14
CA ALA A 407 -4.50 -8.39 7.62
C ALA A 407 -4.87 -7.97 6.20
N LEU A 408 -5.19 -8.92 5.31
CA LEU A 408 -5.67 -8.62 3.96
C LEU A 408 -6.94 -7.77 3.99
N THR A 409 -7.95 -8.16 4.78
CA THR A 409 -9.19 -7.39 4.93
C THR A 409 -8.92 -6.01 5.50
N ALA A 410 -8.11 -5.90 6.55
CA ALA A 410 -7.76 -4.64 7.19
C ALA A 410 -6.99 -3.69 6.24
N ALA A 411 -6.17 -4.24 5.35
CA ALA A 411 -5.42 -3.47 4.36
C ALA A 411 -6.25 -3.08 3.12
N GLY A 412 -7.48 -3.58 2.97
CA GLY A 412 -8.32 -3.36 1.79
C GLY A 412 -7.99 -4.28 0.60
N GLY A 413 -7.40 -5.45 0.88
CA GLY A 413 -6.93 -6.43 -0.10
C GLY A 413 -5.50 -6.16 -0.58
N ALA A 414 -4.90 -7.17 -1.23
CA ALA A 414 -3.65 -7.06 -1.96
C ALA A 414 -3.85 -7.64 -3.36
N ASP A 415 -3.19 -7.08 -4.36
CA ASP A 415 -3.29 -7.57 -5.74
C ASP A 415 -2.49 -8.87 -5.91
N ALA A 416 -1.38 -8.99 -5.17
CA ALA A 416 -0.56 -10.18 -5.14
C ALA A 416 0.26 -10.31 -3.85
N LEU A 417 0.82 -11.50 -3.63
CA LEU A 417 1.72 -11.83 -2.53
C LEU A 417 3.17 -11.93 -2.98
N ALA A 418 4.08 -11.49 -2.11
CA ALA A 418 5.48 -11.89 -2.11
C ALA A 418 5.72 -12.82 -0.92
N LEU A 419 5.95 -14.10 -1.18
CA LEU A 419 6.20 -15.11 -0.17
C LEU A 419 7.71 -15.26 0.05
N THR A 420 8.14 -15.08 1.30
CA THR A 420 9.54 -15.20 1.70
C THR A 420 9.77 -16.40 2.60
N HIS A 421 11.03 -16.81 2.68
CA HIS A 421 11.46 -17.99 3.43
C HIS A 421 10.77 -19.28 2.95
N LEU A 422 10.45 -19.39 1.66
CA LEU A 422 9.87 -20.62 1.10
C LEU A 422 10.85 -21.80 1.12
N ASP A 423 12.14 -21.53 1.34
CA ASP A 423 13.19 -22.51 1.63
C ASP A 423 13.21 -22.99 3.09
N ALA A 424 12.43 -22.38 4.00
CA ALA A 424 12.39 -22.78 5.41
C ALA A 424 11.68 -24.12 5.66
N PRO A 425 10.49 -24.43 5.08
CA PRO A 425 9.80 -25.68 5.34
C PRO A 425 10.61 -26.94 5.01
N ALA A 426 11.37 -26.92 3.92
CA ALA A 426 12.27 -28.01 3.55
C ALA A 426 13.38 -28.27 4.60
N ARG A 427 13.88 -27.19 5.22
CA ARG A 427 14.95 -27.25 6.25
C ARG A 427 14.41 -27.49 7.66
N HIS A 428 13.16 -27.13 7.89
CA HIS A 428 12.48 -27.23 9.18
C HIS A 428 11.14 -27.96 9.02
N PRO A 429 11.15 -29.30 8.91
CA PRO A 429 9.95 -30.11 8.64
C PRO A 429 8.89 -30.08 9.75
N GLY A 430 9.10 -29.34 10.85
CA GLY A 430 8.11 -29.09 11.89
C GLY A 430 7.19 -27.91 11.58
N LEU A 431 7.47 -27.11 10.56
CA LEU A 431 6.60 -26.00 10.14
C LEU A 431 5.27 -26.52 9.61
N ARG A 432 4.18 -25.85 10.00
CA ARG A 432 2.81 -26.20 9.66
C ARG A 432 2.02 -24.94 9.32
N LEU A 433 0.80 -25.14 8.85
CA LEU A 433 -0.17 -24.09 8.52
C LEU A 433 -1.43 -24.26 9.36
N SER A 434 -1.95 -23.17 9.94
CA SER A 434 -3.22 -23.15 10.67
C SER A 434 -4.28 -22.31 9.94
N GLU A 435 -5.42 -22.92 9.64
CA GLU A 435 -6.54 -22.27 8.93
C GLU A 435 -7.70 -21.83 9.83
N SER A 436 -7.62 -22.16 11.12
CA SER A 436 -8.63 -21.81 12.10
C SER A 436 -8.03 -21.74 13.48
N TYR A 437 -8.68 -21.03 14.40
CA TYR A 437 -8.39 -21.07 15.82
C TYR A 437 -9.46 -21.86 16.56
N GLN A 438 -9.09 -22.37 17.73
CA GLN A 438 -10.01 -22.75 18.78
C GLN A 438 -10.07 -21.61 19.81
N LEU A 439 -11.25 -21.02 19.99
CA LEU A 439 -11.48 -19.93 20.93
C LEU A 439 -12.75 -20.23 21.74
N ASP A 440 -12.60 -20.32 23.07
CA ASP A 440 -13.71 -20.50 24.01
C ASP A 440 -14.66 -21.68 23.62
N GLY A 441 -14.09 -22.77 23.07
CA GLY A 441 -14.84 -23.96 22.64
C GLY A 441 -15.38 -23.91 21.20
N ALA A 442 -15.26 -22.79 20.50
CA ALA A 442 -15.69 -22.62 19.11
C ALA A 442 -14.52 -22.57 18.12
N ARG A 443 -14.76 -23.08 16.91
CA ARG A 443 -13.83 -22.96 15.78
C ARG A 443 -14.03 -21.59 15.11
N LEU A 444 -12.94 -20.86 14.90
CA LEU A 444 -12.92 -19.54 14.29
C LEU A 444 -12.02 -19.53 13.07
N THR A 445 -12.54 -19.20 11.89
CA THR A 445 -11.76 -19.15 10.63
C THR A 445 -11.44 -17.73 10.17
N GLU A 446 -12.13 -16.73 10.71
CA GLU A 446 -12.02 -15.33 10.31
C GLU A 446 -12.13 -14.41 11.53
N LEU A 447 -11.40 -13.29 11.50
CA LEU A 447 -11.51 -12.23 12.51
C LEU A 447 -12.28 -11.05 11.90
N THR A 448 -13.14 -10.42 12.69
CA THR A 448 -13.90 -9.25 12.23
C THR A 448 -13.07 -7.98 12.38
N THR A 449 -12.99 -7.17 11.31
CA THR A 449 -12.45 -5.81 11.39
C THR A 449 -13.48 -4.88 12.03
N GLY A 450 -13.17 -4.35 13.22
CA GLY A 450 -13.96 -3.30 13.85
C GLY A 450 -13.79 -1.94 13.16
N ARG A 451 -14.44 -0.89 13.72
CA ARG A 451 -14.21 0.49 13.28
C ARG A 451 -12.71 0.84 13.35
N PRO A 452 -12.08 1.34 12.27
CA PRO A 452 -10.67 1.73 12.30
C PRO A 452 -10.38 2.73 13.43
N GLY A 453 -9.34 2.46 14.22
CA GLY A 453 -8.95 3.29 15.36
C GLY A 453 -9.80 3.11 16.61
N GLY A 454 -10.73 2.16 16.63
CA GLY A 454 -11.51 1.79 17.81
C GLY A 454 -10.70 1.00 18.82
N LEU A 455 -9.90 1.69 19.65
CA LEU A 455 -8.95 1.07 20.60
C LEU A 455 -9.60 0.05 21.54
N THR A 456 -10.83 0.30 22.01
CA THR A 456 -11.57 -0.66 22.86
C THR A 456 -11.85 -1.97 22.14
N ALA A 457 -12.30 -1.91 20.87
CA ALA A 457 -12.57 -3.10 20.08
C ALA A 457 -11.28 -3.86 19.74
N GLN A 458 -10.20 -3.13 19.41
CA GLN A 458 -8.88 -3.74 19.21
C GLN A 458 -8.37 -4.44 20.47
N ALA A 459 -8.55 -3.82 21.65
CA ALA A 459 -8.18 -4.42 22.93
C ALA A 459 -9.00 -5.67 23.26
N GLN A 460 -10.31 -5.66 22.98
CA GLN A 460 -11.18 -6.82 23.14
C GLN A 460 -10.77 -7.97 22.22
N LEU A 461 -10.49 -7.68 20.94
CA LEU A 461 -9.96 -8.67 20.00
C LEU A 461 -8.64 -9.24 20.49
N THR A 462 -7.72 -8.38 20.93
CA THR A 462 -6.41 -8.78 21.49
C THR A 462 -6.58 -9.71 22.70
N ALA A 463 -7.50 -9.39 23.62
CA ALA A 463 -7.80 -10.22 24.78
C ALA A 463 -8.38 -11.59 24.39
N ALA A 464 -9.20 -11.65 23.33
CA ALA A 464 -9.68 -12.91 22.78
C ALA A 464 -8.53 -13.73 22.17
N LEU A 465 -7.65 -13.11 21.40
CA LEU A 465 -6.53 -13.78 20.74
C LEU A 465 -5.49 -14.34 21.72
N PHE A 466 -5.35 -13.81 22.93
CA PHE A 466 -4.52 -14.45 23.98
C PHE A 466 -5.09 -15.80 24.44
N ARG A 467 -6.41 -15.97 24.39
CA ARG A 467 -7.08 -17.23 24.73
C ARG A 467 -7.19 -18.18 23.55
N ALA A 468 -7.05 -17.67 22.32
CA ALA A 468 -7.07 -18.47 21.12
C ALA A 468 -5.89 -19.45 21.09
N ARG A 469 -6.14 -20.62 20.52
CA ARG A 469 -5.14 -21.65 20.19
C ARG A 469 -5.26 -22.01 18.72
N PRO A 470 -4.20 -22.49 18.07
CA PRO A 470 -4.33 -22.89 16.67
C PRO A 470 -5.28 -24.10 16.62
N GLY A 471 -6.11 -24.15 15.59
CA GLY A 471 -6.89 -25.32 15.25
C GLY A 471 -6.01 -26.41 14.63
N PRO A 472 -6.58 -27.37 13.89
CA PRO A 472 -5.79 -28.38 13.20
C PRO A 472 -4.67 -27.76 12.37
N LEU A 473 -3.47 -28.33 12.52
CA LEU A 473 -2.27 -27.92 11.81
C LEU A 473 -2.08 -28.83 10.59
N THR A 474 -2.02 -28.22 9.42
CA THR A 474 -1.82 -28.92 8.14
C THR A 474 -0.34 -28.86 7.75
N ASP A 475 0.17 -29.94 7.16
CA ASP A 475 1.50 -30.02 6.58
C ASP A 475 1.39 -29.98 5.04
N PRO A 476 1.76 -28.88 4.37
CA PRO A 476 1.82 -28.82 2.91
C PRO A 476 2.92 -29.70 2.30
N GLY A 477 3.81 -30.28 3.11
CA GLY A 477 4.98 -31.03 2.67
C GLY A 477 6.26 -30.20 2.64
N PRO A 478 7.40 -30.79 2.23
CA PRO A 478 8.69 -30.10 2.21
C PRO A 478 8.88 -29.20 0.99
N ASP A 479 8.03 -29.34 -0.03
CA ASP A 479 8.16 -28.68 -1.32
C ASP A 479 7.71 -27.22 -1.25
N PRO A 480 8.57 -26.25 -1.59
CA PRO A 480 8.20 -24.84 -1.62
C PRO A 480 6.99 -24.51 -2.49
N ASP A 481 6.80 -25.20 -3.61
CA ASP A 481 5.66 -24.98 -4.50
C ASP A 481 4.34 -25.36 -3.82
N SER A 482 4.34 -26.48 -3.09
CA SER A 482 3.18 -26.91 -2.29
C SER A 482 2.82 -25.88 -1.20
N TRP A 483 3.81 -25.23 -0.59
CA TRP A 483 3.58 -24.13 0.36
C TRP A 483 3.02 -22.88 -0.32
N ALA A 484 3.58 -22.48 -1.46
CA ALA A 484 3.11 -21.32 -2.19
C ALA A 484 1.65 -21.51 -2.65
N GLU A 485 1.31 -22.68 -3.18
CA GLU A 485 -0.05 -23.04 -3.58
C GLU A 485 -1.01 -23.07 -2.38
N ALA A 486 -0.62 -23.71 -1.28
CA ALA A 486 -1.44 -23.76 -0.07
C ALA A 486 -1.73 -22.36 0.48
N ILE A 487 -0.71 -21.50 0.58
CA ILE A 487 -0.87 -20.12 1.05
C ILE A 487 -1.73 -19.30 0.09
N ALA A 488 -1.48 -19.39 -1.22
CA ALA A 488 -2.26 -18.70 -2.25
C ALA A 488 -3.75 -19.10 -2.19
N HIS A 489 -4.02 -20.40 -2.05
CA HIS A 489 -5.37 -20.94 -1.95
C HIS A 489 -6.07 -20.47 -0.67
N THR A 490 -5.44 -20.63 0.50
CA THR A 490 -6.05 -20.27 1.78
C THR A 490 -6.28 -18.76 1.91
N LEU A 491 -5.39 -17.93 1.34
CA LEU A 491 -5.55 -16.47 1.34
C LEU A 491 -6.32 -15.93 0.13
N ARG A 492 -6.66 -16.77 -0.84
CA ARG A 492 -7.33 -16.40 -2.11
C ARG A 492 -6.64 -15.21 -2.80
N THR A 493 -5.31 -15.18 -2.76
CA THR A 493 -4.50 -14.08 -3.31
C THR A 493 -3.34 -14.69 -4.10
N PRO A 494 -3.12 -14.30 -5.37
CA PRO A 494 -2.08 -14.91 -6.19
C PRO A 494 -0.67 -14.55 -5.67
N VAL A 495 0.29 -15.44 -5.90
CA VAL A 495 1.70 -15.22 -5.56
C VAL A 495 2.42 -14.65 -6.78
N LEU A 496 2.93 -13.42 -6.66
CA LEU A 496 3.75 -12.77 -7.68
C LEU A 496 5.24 -13.06 -7.49
N MET A 497 5.70 -13.13 -6.25
CA MET A 497 7.12 -13.25 -5.94
C MET A 497 7.36 -14.34 -4.90
N GLU A 498 8.40 -15.13 -5.14
CA GLU A 498 8.85 -16.18 -4.25
C GLU A 498 10.31 -16.00 -3.89
N SER A 499 10.63 -16.11 -2.61
CA SER A 499 11.97 -15.90 -2.10
C SER A 499 12.48 -17.14 -1.36
N TYR A 500 13.61 -17.64 -1.84
CA TYR A 500 14.29 -18.87 -1.37
C TYR A 500 15.62 -18.59 -0.67
N GLY A 501 15.83 -17.36 -0.21
CA GLY A 501 17.05 -16.95 0.47
C GLY A 501 17.13 -15.44 0.64
N PRO A 502 18.27 -14.89 1.10
CA PRO A 502 18.32 -13.50 1.56
C PRO A 502 18.65 -12.46 0.48
N THR A 503 19.31 -12.85 -0.63
CA THR A 503 19.72 -11.93 -1.70
C THR A 503 18.61 -11.70 -2.73
N ALA A 504 18.71 -10.63 -3.53
CA ALA A 504 17.77 -10.37 -4.62
C ALA A 504 17.71 -11.52 -5.65
N ASP A 505 18.85 -12.16 -5.96
CA ASP A 505 18.91 -13.25 -6.95
C ASP A 505 18.08 -14.49 -6.53
N HIS A 506 17.78 -14.63 -5.24
CA HIS A 506 16.91 -15.69 -4.72
C HIS A 506 15.42 -15.38 -4.83
N LYS A 507 15.03 -14.28 -5.51
CA LYS A 507 13.63 -13.88 -5.70
C LYS A 507 13.21 -14.13 -7.13
N LEU A 508 12.29 -15.07 -7.29
CA LEU A 508 11.69 -15.42 -8.57
C LEU A 508 10.35 -14.68 -8.70
N LEU A 509 10.12 -14.08 -9.87
CA LEU A 509 8.82 -13.52 -10.23
C LEU A 509 8.03 -14.60 -10.97
N ARG A 510 6.82 -14.88 -10.51
CA ARG A 510 5.85 -15.69 -11.25
C ARG A 510 5.10 -14.81 -12.24
N ALA A 511 4.74 -15.39 -13.37
CA ALA A 511 3.69 -14.79 -14.19
C ALA A 511 2.42 -14.78 -13.34
N LEU A 512 1.81 -13.60 -13.15
CA LEU A 512 0.48 -13.55 -12.56
C LEU A 512 -0.43 -14.38 -13.47
N PRO A 513 -1.22 -15.32 -12.93
CA PRO A 513 -2.22 -15.99 -13.74
C PRO A 513 -3.11 -14.91 -14.35
N THR A 514 -3.28 -14.94 -15.68
CA THR A 514 -4.33 -14.18 -16.34
C THR A 514 -5.62 -14.52 -15.61
N PRO A 515 -6.40 -13.55 -15.09
CA PRO A 515 -7.57 -13.86 -14.30
C PRO A 515 -8.50 -14.74 -15.14
N ALA A 516 -8.52 -16.03 -14.83
CA ALA A 516 -9.60 -16.91 -15.21
C ALA A 516 -10.76 -16.46 -14.34
N ALA A 517 -11.80 -15.90 -14.96
CA ALA A 517 -13.04 -15.58 -14.30
C ALA A 517 -13.69 -16.89 -13.82
N THR A 518 -13.28 -17.36 -12.65
CA THR A 518 -13.95 -18.47 -11.97
C THR A 518 -15.12 -17.86 -11.21
N ILE A 519 -16.27 -17.80 -11.89
CA ILE A 519 -17.54 -17.43 -11.30
C ILE A 519 -17.93 -18.54 -10.31
N HIS A 520 -17.86 -18.25 -9.01
CA HIS A 520 -18.44 -19.14 -8.01
C HIS A 520 -19.95 -18.89 -7.93
N SER A 521 -20.75 -19.89 -8.29
CA SER A 521 -22.19 -19.89 -8.05
C SER A 521 -22.46 -19.98 -6.55
N MET A 522 -23.07 -18.96 -5.97
CA MET A 522 -23.62 -19.05 -4.61
C MET A 522 -24.92 -19.84 -4.65
N THR A 523 -25.00 -20.94 -3.91
CA THR A 523 -26.25 -21.67 -3.68
C THR A 523 -27.02 -21.05 -2.51
N THR A 524 -28.31 -20.80 -2.75
CA THR A 524 -29.26 -20.22 -1.81
C THR A 524 -29.81 -21.27 -0.86
N HIS A 525 -29.20 -21.47 0.32
CA HIS A 525 -29.85 -22.20 1.42
C HIS A 525 -29.39 -21.70 2.79
N GLU A 526 -29.68 -20.44 3.14
CA GLU A 526 -29.58 -19.97 4.54
C GLU A 526 -30.36 -18.65 4.81
N ALA A 527 -31.53 -18.48 4.17
CA ALA A 527 -32.27 -17.21 4.19
C ALA A 527 -33.53 -17.17 5.10
N ALA A 528 -33.79 -18.18 5.93
CA ALA A 528 -35.03 -18.23 6.71
C ALA A 528 -34.80 -18.07 8.22
N ALA A 529 -34.49 -16.84 8.67
CA ALA A 529 -34.78 -16.31 10.03
C ALA A 529 -34.05 -14.98 10.39
N LYS A 530 -33.55 -14.18 9.44
CA LYS A 530 -33.02 -12.84 9.74
C LYS A 530 -34.03 -11.79 9.31
N ALA A 531 -34.37 -10.86 10.21
CA ALA A 531 -35.06 -9.64 9.83
C ALA A 531 -34.14 -8.87 8.86
N THR A 532 -34.47 -8.94 7.58
CA THR A 532 -33.74 -8.24 6.53
C THR A 532 -34.10 -6.77 6.58
N PHE A 533 -33.16 -5.95 7.05
CA PHE A 533 -33.26 -4.51 6.87
C PHE A 533 -33.03 -4.21 5.38
N GLY A 534 -33.95 -3.45 4.76
CA GLY A 534 -33.88 -3.16 3.33
C GLY A 534 -32.57 -2.45 2.91
N PRO A 535 -32.22 -2.48 1.62
CA PRO A 535 -31.06 -1.75 1.10
C PRO A 535 -31.06 -0.30 1.58
N HIS A 536 -29.87 0.24 1.85
CA HIS A 536 -29.71 1.62 2.31
C HIS A 536 -30.33 1.92 3.69
N SER A 537 -30.80 0.94 4.46
CA SER A 537 -31.32 1.18 5.82
C SER A 537 -30.26 1.65 6.84
N HIS A 538 -28.98 1.46 6.54
CA HIS A 538 -27.87 1.80 7.43
C HIS A 538 -26.82 2.64 6.70
N CYS A 539 -26.07 3.42 7.46
CA CYS A 539 -24.93 4.17 6.96
C CYS A 539 -23.87 3.20 6.45
N HIS A 540 -23.48 3.35 5.19
CA HIS A 540 -22.46 2.52 4.56
C HIS A 540 -21.09 2.65 5.25
N TRP A 541 -20.86 3.79 5.92
CA TRP A 541 -19.62 4.09 6.62
C TRP A 541 -19.57 3.54 8.04
N CYS A 542 -20.57 3.86 8.87
CA CYS A 542 -20.53 3.51 10.30
C CYS A 542 -21.55 2.45 10.72
N GLY A 543 -22.38 1.96 9.80
CA GLY A 543 -23.42 0.97 10.10
C GLY A 543 -24.58 1.51 10.94
N THR A 544 -24.62 2.81 11.29
CA THR A 544 -25.75 3.39 12.04
C THR A 544 -27.02 3.34 11.20
N ALA A 545 -28.10 2.81 11.76
CA ALA A 545 -29.41 2.79 11.11
C ALA A 545 -29.88 4.22 10.82
N TYR A 546 -30.36 4.45 9.60
CA TYR A 546 -31.08 5.67 9.29
C TYR A 546 -32.45 5.65 9.96
N PRO A 547 -32.96 6.79 10.45
CA PRO A 547 -34.31 6.86 11.01
C PRO A 547 -35.34 6.33 9.99
N PRO A 548 -36.35 5.57 10.44
CA PRO A 548 -37.43 5.12 9.56
C PRO A 548 -38.01 6.29 8.76
N GLY A 549 -38.14 6.13 7.44
CA GLY A 549 -38.64 7.18 6.54
C GLY A 549 -37.56 8.09 5.92
N THR A 550 -36.27 7.85 6.18
CA THR A 550 -35.17 8.56 5.50
C THR A 550 -35.05 8.11 4.03
N VAL A 551 -35.72 8.82 3.13
CA VAL A 551 -35.79 8.50 1.68
C VAL A 551 -35.00 9.47 0.79
N ALA A 552 -34.66 10.66 1.29
CA ALA A 552 -33.98 11.69 0.51
C ALA A 552 -32.46 11.46 0.41
N TRP A 553 -31.87 11.90 -0.69
CA TRP A 553 -30.43 11.89 -0.94
C TRP A 553 -29.95 13.30 -1.38
N PRO A 554 -28.71 13.70 -1.08
CA PRO A 554 -27.79 13.00 -0.17
C PRO A 554 -28.31 13.02 1.27
N ARG A 555 -27.89 12.04 2.06
CA ARG A 555 -28.34 11.90 3.45
C ARG A 555 -27.16 11.92 4.40
N THR A 556 -27.37 12.61 5.52
CA THR A 556 -26.38 12.71 6.58
C THR A 556 -26.68 11.65 7.63
N CYS A 557 -25.70 10.82 7.93
CA CYS A 557 -25.82 9.80 8.96
C CYS A 557 -26.02 10.44 10.34
N PRO A 558 -27.05 10.08 11.12
CA PRO A 558 -27.25 10.64 12.46
C PRO A 558 -26.17 10.20 13.46
N GLY A 559 -25.48 9.09 13.19
CA GLY A 559 -24.44 8.55 14.09
C GLY A 559 -23.04 9.10 13.85
N CYS A 560 -22.69 9.40 12.59
CA CYS A 560 -21.32 9.84 12.25
C CYS A 560 -21.25 11.10 11.39
N ALA A 561 -22.38 11.73 11.07
CA ALA A 561 -22.48 12.88 10.16
C ALA A 561 -21.98 12.64 8.73
N GLU A 562 -21.68 11.40 8.35
CA GLU A 562 -21.25 11.06 7.00
C GLU A 562 -22.35 11.34 5.98
N ILE A 563 -22.00 11.98 4.87
CA ILE A 563 -22.94 12.30 3.80
C ILE A 563 -22.88 11.18 2.75
N SER A 564 -23.88 10.31 2.77
CA SER A 564 -24.03 9.30 1.72
C SER A 564 -24.76 9.90 0.52
N TYR A 565 -24.20 9.70 -0.68
CA TYR A 565 -24.84 10.00 -1.96
C TYR A 565 -25.38 8.71 -2.57
N ARG A 566 -26.45 8.81 -3.37
CA ARG A 566 -26.91 7.72 -4.22
C ARG A 566 -26.50 8.05 -5.64
N ASN A 567 -25.44 7.38 -6.10
CA ASN A 567 -24.96 7.53 -7.46
C ASN A 567 -25.75 6.61 -8.39
N PRO A 568 -26.04 7.04 -9.63
CA PRO A 568 -26.63 6.17 -10.64
C PRO A 568 -25.69 5.00 -10.95
N LEU A 569 -26.25 3.82 -11.17
CA LEU A 569 -25.51 2.64 -11.60
C LEU A 569 -25.23 2.75 -13.11
N PRO A 570 -23.97 2.61 -13.56
CA PRO A 570 -23.65 2.64 -14.98
C PRO A 570 -24.10 1.33 -15.66
N VAL A 571 -24.78 1.47 -16.79
CA VAL A 571 -25.31 0.38 -17.63
C VAL A 571 -24.86 0.66 -19.06
N VAL A 572 -24.54 -0.39 -19.81
CA VAL A 572 -24.18 -0.28 -21.22
C VAL A 572 -25.28 -0.88 -22.10
N VAL A 573 -25.44 -0.33 -23.29
CA VAL A 573 -26.46 -0.74 -24.25
C VAL A 573 -25.85 -0.73 -25.64
N THR A 574 -25.98 -1.82 -26.38
CA THR A 574 -25.32 -2.00 -27.67
C THR A 574 -26.32 -1.91 -28.83
N LEU A 575 -26.07 -0.99 -29.76
CA LEU A 575 -26.75 -0.89 -31.05
C LEU A 575 -25.89 -1.59 -32.11
N LEU A 576 -26.45 -2.61 -32.75
CA LEU A 576 -25.83 -3.28 -33.89
C LEU A 576 -26.72 -3.14 -35.13
N PRO A 577 -26.33 -2.31 -36.11
CA PRO A 577 -27.02 -2.23 -37.39
C PRO A 577 -26.79 -3.48 -38.24
N VAL A 578 -27.84 -3.89 -38.94
CA VAL A 578 -27.83 -5.03 -39.85
C VAL A 578 -28.32 -4.60 -41.22
N ASN A 579 -27.52 -4.83 -42.25
CA ASN A 579 -27.92 -4.65 -43.65
C ASN A 579 -28.72 -5.87 -44.10
N LEU A 580 -29.89 -5.62 -44.65
CA LEU A 580 -30.75 -6.64 -45.24
C LEU A 580 -30.51 -6.76 -46.77
N PRO A 581 -30.80 -7.94 -47.37
CA PRO A 581 -30.61 -8.15 -48.81
C PRO A 581 -31.41 -7.21 -49.72
N ASP A 582 -32.50 -6.62 -49.21
CA ASP A 582 -33.36 -5.66 -49.91
C ASP A 582 -32.84 -4.20 -49.82
N GLY A 583 -31.72 -3.98 -49.11
CA GLY A 583 -31.09 -2.67 -48.95
C GLY A 583 -31.53 -1.90 -47.70
N ASP A 584 -32.49 -2.42 -46.93
CA ASP A 584 -32.91 -1.80 -45.67
C ASP A 584 -31.90 -2.07 -44.54
N ARG A 585 -31.90 -1.20 -43.53
CA ARG A 585 -31.13 -1.39 -42.30
C ARG A 585 -32.03 -1.49 -41.09
N GLN A 586 -31.76 -2.48 -40.24
CA GLN A 586 -32.47 -2.72 -38.99
C GLN A 586 -31.49 -2.82 -37.83
N LEU A 587 -31.98 -2.83 -36.58
CA LEU A 587 -31.14 -2.96 -35.40
C LEU A 587 -31.37 -4.29 -34.70
N VAL A 588 -30.30 -4.93 -34.22
CA VAL A 588 -30.42 -6.11 -33.36
C VAL A 588 -31.04 -5.75 -32.02
N VAL A 589 -32.04 -6.51 -31.61
CA VAL A 589 -32.69 -6.45 -30.29
C VAL A 589 -32.84 -7.87 -29.73
N ILE A 590 -33.03 -7.99 -28.43
CA ILE A 590 -33.29 -9.25 -27.73
C ILE A 590 -34.67 -9.23 -27.08
N ARG A 591 -35.25 -10.41 -26.90
CA ARG A 591 -36.47 -10.60 -26.11
C ARG A 591 -36.09 -11.11 -24.73
N ARG A 592 -36.33 -10.30 -23.69
CA ARG A 592 -35.87 -10.57 -22.33
C ARG A 592 -36.64 -11.72 -21.69
N THR A 593 -35.95 -12.69 -21.08
CA THR A 593 -36.54 -13.72 -20.20
C THR A 593 -36.34 -13.40 -18.71
N ILE A 594 -35.82 -12.19 -18.42
CA ILE A 594 -35.57 -11.69 -17.08
C ILE A 594 -36.22 -10.30 -16.87
N GLU A 595 -36.53 -9.97 -15.63
CA GLU A 595 -36.97 -8.63 -15.25
C GLU A 595 -35.77 -7.66 -15.11
N PRO A 596 -35.96 -6.33 -15.27
CA PRO A 596 -37.19 -5.65 -15.67
C PRO A 596 -37.50 -5.83 -17.17
N GLY A 597 -38.77 -5.91 -17.53
CA GLY A 597 -39.22 -5.96 -18.93
C GLY A 597 -39.30 -7.36 -19.51
N TYR A 598 -39.60 -8.37 -18.69
CA TYR A 598 -39.82 -9.76 -19.13
C TYR A 598 -40.79 -9.83 -20.33
N GLY A 599 -40.42 -10.59 -21.36
CA GLY A 599 -41.16 -10.80 -22.60
C GLY A 599 -41.15 -9.62 -23.59
N ARG A 600 -40.53 -8.49 -23.23
CA ARG A 600 -40.42 -7.29 -24.09
C ARG A 600 -39.08 -7.27 -24.83
N LEU A 601 -39.06 -6.54 -25.95
CA LEU A 601 -37.85 -6.32 -26.73
C LEU A 601 -36.96 -5.25 -26.09
N ALA A 602 -35.65 -5.45 -26.06
CA ALA A 602 -34.68 -4.44 -25.64
C ALA A 602 -33.42 -4.54 -26.51
N PHE A 603 -32.62 -3.48 -26.56
CA PHE A 603 -31.24 -3.67 -26.98
C PHE A 603 -30.49 -4.56 -26.00
N PRO A 604 -29.50 -5.31 -26.49
CA PRO A 604 -28.64 -6.07 -25.62
C PRO A 604 -27.80 -5.12 -24.74
N GLY A 605 -27.63 -5.47 -23.47
CA GLY A 605 -26.97 -4.61 -22.51
C GLY A 605 -27.19 -4.97 -21.04
N GLY A 606 -26.24 -4.55 -20.20
CA GLY A 606 -26.21 -4.88 -18.79
C GLY A 606 -25.25 -3.99 -18.00
N TYR A 607 -24.95 -4.39 -16.77
CA TYR A 607 -24.09 -3.61 -15.87
C TYR A 607 -22.65 -3.63 -16.34
N ILE A 608 -21.91 -2.58 -15.95
CA ILE A 608 -20.45 -2.57 -16.11
C ILE A 608 -19.84 -3.24 -14.89
N ASP A 609 -19.15 -4.35 -15.10
CA ASP A 609 -18.42 -5.05 -14.06
C ASP A 609 -17.18 -4.27 -13.64
N TYR A 610 -16.74 -4.51 -12.41
CA TYR A 610 -15.52 -3.89 -11.90
C TYR A 610 -14.30 -4.37 -12.69
N GLY A 611 -13.60 -3.43 -13.33
CA GLY A 611 -12.37 -3.70 -14.07
C GLY A 611 -12.53 -3.82 -15.59
N GLU A 612 -13.75 -3.76 -16.13
CA GLU A 612 -13.97 -3.67 -17.59
C GLU A 612 -14.26 -2.23 -18.05
N SER A 613 -13.91 -1.93 -19.30
CA SER A 613 -14.37 -0.72 -19.98
C SER A 613 -15.82 -0.86 -20.42
N TRP A 614 -16.52 0.26 -20.62
CA TRP A 614 -17.90 0.23 -21.09
C TRP A 614 -18.04 -0.40 -22.49
N GLN A 615 -17.01 -0.29 -23.35
CA GLN A 615 -17.00 -0.99 -24.63
C GLN A 615 -16.84 -2.52 -24.47
N GLN A 616 -16.00 -2.95 -23.53
CA GLN A 616 -15.87 -4.38 -23.22
C GLN A 616 -17.18 -4.93 -22.66
N ALA A 617 -17.83 -4.19 -21.77
CA ALA A 617 -19.16 -4.53 -21.27
C ALA A 617 -20.17 -4.64 -22.43
N CYS A 618 -20.20 -3.68 -23.37
CA CYS A 618 -21.08 -3.73 -24.54
C CYS A 618 -20.88 -5.01 -25.39
N VAL A 619 -19.63 -5.44 -25.62
CA VAL A 619 -19.33 -6.68 -26.36
C VAL A 619 -19.69 -7.91 -25.55
N ARG A 620 -19.39 -7.91 -24.25
CA ARG A 620 -19.68 -9.03 -23.34
C ARG A 620 -21.18 -9.29 -23.29
N GLU A 621 -21.96 -8.25 -23.01
CA GLU A 621 -23.43 -8.30 -22.95
C GLU A 621 -24.03 -8.69 -24.31
N LEU A 622 -23.55 -8.10 -25.41
CA LEU A 622 -23.97 -8.51 -26.76
C LEU A 622 -23.73 -10.01 -26.98
N ARG A 623 -22.55 -10.52 -26.65
CA ARG A 623 -22.20 -11.93 -26.83
C ARG A 623 -23.05 -12.83 -25.93
N GLU A 624 -23.23 -12.48 -24.67
CA GLU A 624 -23.98 -13.27 -23.69
C GLU A 624 -25.47 -13.36 -24.03
N GLU A 625 -26.04 -12.27 -24.55
CA GLU A 625 -27.47 -12.20 -24.86
C GLU A 625 -27.83 -12.62 -26.30
N THR A 626 -26.88 -12.58 -27.24
CA THR A 626 -27.15 -12.85 -28.67
C THR A 626 -26.23 -13.88 -29.32
N GLY A 627 -25.10 -14.21 -28.71
CA GLY A 627 -24.02 -14.99 -29.33
C GLY A 627 -23.21 -14.24 -30.40
N ILE A 628 -23.52 -12.96 -30.68
CA ILE A 628 -22.83 -12.16 -31.70
C ILE A 628 -21.51 -11.64 -31.14
N GLU A 629 -20.40 -12.00 -31.78
CA GLU A 629 -19.07 -11.50 -31.41
C GLU A 629 -18.78 -10.14 -32.05
N ALA A 630 -18.19 -9.22 -31.28
CA ALA A 630 -17.73 -7.93 -31.76
C ALA A 630 -16.40 -7.54 -31.09
N LYS A 631 -15.72 -6.52 -31.63
CA LYS A 631 -14.52 -5.98 -31.00
C LYS A 631 -14.89 -4.71 -30.25
N ALA A 632 -14.35 -4.55 -29.04
CA ALA A 632 -14.58 -3.36 -28.23
C ALA A 632 -14.06 -2.09 -28.92
N SER A 633 -13.02 -2.21 -29.75
CA SER A 633 -12.46 -1.12 -30.58
C SER A 633 -13.46 -0.56 -31.60
N ASP A 634 -14.46 -1.35 -32.00
CA ASP A 634 -15.41 -0.97 -33.03
C ASP A 634 -16.60 -0.18 -32.47
N ILE A 635 -16.69 -0.08 -31.14
CA ILE A 635 -17.82 0.56 -30.47
C ILE A 635 -17.59 2.06 -30.35
N THR A 636 -18.52 2.81 -30.92
CA THR A 636 -18.56 4.27 -30.81
C THR A 636 -19.68 4.71 -29.87
N LEU A 637 -19.39 5.61 -28.93
CA LEU A 637 -20.44 6.15 -28.04
C LEU A 637 -21.35 7.06 -28.87
N VAL A 638 -22.64 6.74 -28.93
CA VAL A 638 -23.63 7.53 -29.69
C VAL A 638 -24.56 8.34 -28.80
N SER A 639 -24.79 7.89 -27.58
CA SER A 639 -25.66 8.60 -26.65
C SER A 639 -25.37 8.21 -25.20
N THR A 640 -25.72 9.10 -24.29
CA THR A 640 -25.83 8.82 -22.86
C THR A 640 -27.19 9.25 -22.40
N ASP A 641 -27.92 8.38 -21.69
CA ASP A 641 -29.25 8.69 -21.17
C ASP A 641 -29.37 8.15 -19.74
N SER A 642 -30.35 8.62 -18.99
CA SER A 642 -30.65 8.12 -17.66
C SER A 642 -32.10 7.66 -17.60
N ASP A 643 -32.38 6.71 -16.73
CA ASP A 643 -33.77 6.37 -16.45
C ASP A 643 -34.45 7.54 -15.73
N ALA A 644 -35.79 7.59 -15.80
CA ALA A 644 -36.54 8.71 -15.22
C ALA A 644 -36.40 8.84 -13.69
N SER A 645 -35.95 7.78 -13.00
CA SER A 645 -35.69 7.81 -11.56
C SER A 645 -34.24 8.21 -11.21
N GLY A 646 -33.38 8.39 -12.21
CA GLY A 646 -31.96 8.73 -12.03
C GLY A 646 -31.15 7.63 -11.32
N GLY A 647 -31.67 6.40 -11.30
CA GLY A 647 -31.03 5.23 -10.72
C GLY A 647 -29.99 4.60 -11.63
N PHE A 648 -30.05 4.84 -12.94
CA PHE A 648 -29.12 4.31 -13.94
C PHE A 648 -28.58 5.40 -14.86
N LEU A 649 -27.33 5.23 -15.28
CA LEU A 649 -26.68 6.00 -16.35
C LEU A 649 -26.35 5.02 -17.48
N CYS A 650 -27.07 5.12 -18.58
CA CYS A 650 -26.94 4.24 -19.73
C CYS A 650 -25.98 4.84 -20.76
N LEU A 651 -24.97 4.07 -21.16
CA LEU A 651 -24.03 4.39 -22.23
C LEU A 651 -24.41 3.58 -23.46
N PHE A 652 -24.75 4.25 -24.56
CA PHE A 652 -25.15 3.59 -25.80
C PHE A 652 -23.96 3.51 -26.77
N GLY A 653 -23.49 2.30 -27.01
CA GLY A 653 -22.45 2.00 -27.98
C GLY A 653 -23.06 1.58 -29.33
N LEU A 654 -22.56 2.14 -30.42
CA LEU A 654 -22.90 1.74 -31.79
C LEU A 654 -21.76 0.94 -32.39
N LEU A 655 -22.08 -0.23 -32.94
CA LEU A 655 -21.19 -1.04 -33.75
C LEU A 655 -21.31 -0.72 -35.25
N PRO A 656 -20.28 -1.04 -36.06
CA PRO A 656 -20.39 -1.00 -37.51
C PRO A 656 -21.50 -1.91 -38.02
N ALA A 657 -22.15 -1.49 -39.11
CA ALA A 657 -23.18 -2.31 -39.74
C ALA A 657 -22.60 -3.64 -40.25
N ARG A 658 -23.37 -4.73 -40.10
CA ARG A 658 -23.03 -6.07 -40.60
C ARG A 658 -24.10 -6.59 -41.53
N ASP A 659 -23.73 -7.48 -42.45
CA ASP A 659 -24.72 -8.12 -43.30
C ASP A 659 -25.43 -9.23 -42.53
N LEU A 660 -26.75 -9.40 -42.72
CA LEU A 660 -27.54 -10.42 -42.01
C LEU A 660 -26.94 -11.83 -42.14
N ALA A 661 -26.32 -12.15 -43.28
CA ALA A 661 -25.68 -13.43 -43.54
C ALA A 661 -24.44 -13.71 -42.67
N GLU A 662 -23.85 -12.69 -42.04
CA GLU A 662 -22.67 -12.80 -41.19
C GLU A 662 -23.02 -13.02 -39.71
N LEU A 663 -24.30 -12.91 -39.34
CA LEU A 663 -24.73 -13.08 -37.96
C LEU A 663 -24.92 -14.57 -37.62
N PRO A 664 -24.52 -15.00 -36.41
CA PRO A 664 -24.82 -16.35 -35.91
C PRO A 664 -26.33 -16.56 -35.83
N PRO A 665 -26.82 -17.81 -35.94
CA PRO A 665 -28.25 -18.08 -35.79
C PRO A 665 -28.78 -17.56 -34.46
N SER A 666 -29.98 -16.97 -34.47
CA SER A 666 -30.66 -16.55 -33.25
C SER A 666 -31.09 -17.78 -32.45
N VAL A 667 -30.55 -17.91 -31.24
CA VAL A 667 -30.83 -19.01 -30.31
C VAL A 667 -31.10 -18.45 -28.92
N PRO A 668 -31.96 -19.10 -28.12
CA PRO A 668 -32.19 -18.71 -26.73
C PRO A 668 -30.91 -18.79 -25.88
N THR A 669 -30.78 -17.86 -24.93
CA THR A 669 -29.74 -17.84 -23.91
C THR A 669 -30.37 -17.92 -22.52
N ASP A 670 -29.56 -17.88 -21.46
CA ASP A 670 -30.07 -17.88 -20.08
C ASP A 670 -30.91 -16.62 -19.77
N GLU A 671 -30.74 -15.53 -20.54
CA GLU A 671 -31.35 -14.21 -20.30
C GLU A 671 -32.28 -13.73 -21.42
N THR A 672 -32.28 -14.40 -22.58
CA THR A 672 -33.06 -14.00 -23.75
C THR A 672 -33.67 -15.18 -24.51
N GLU A 673 -34.74 -14.95 -25.26
CA GLU A 673 -35.28 -15.93 -26.22
C GLU A 673 -34.49 -15.96 -27.55
N GLY A 674 -33.36 -15.26 -27.59
CA GLY A 674 -32.57 -14.97 -28.80
C GLY A 674 -32.73 -13.54 -29.28
N TRP A 675 -32.06 -13.24 -30.39
CA TRP A 675 -32.07 -11.93 -31.03
C TRP A 675 -33.07 -11.84 -32.20
N GLU A 676 -33.65 -10.66 -32.38
CA GLU A 676 -34.58 -10.28 -33.44
C GLU A 676 -34.11 -8.95 -34.07
N LEU A 677 -34.73 -8.54 -35.18
CA LEU A 677 -34.45 -7.25 -35.80
C LEU A 677 -35.59 -6.26 -35.56
N ALA A 678 -35.23 -5.10 -35.02
CA ALA A 678 -36.14 -3.98 -34.82
C ALA A 678 -36.13 -3.05 -36.05
N THR A 679 -37.32 -2.60 -36.42
CA THR A 679 -37.56 -1.57 -37.45
C THR A 679 -37.84 -0.21 -36.82
N ALA A 680 -37.88 0.85 -37.64
CA ALA A 680 -38.22 2.18 -37.18
C ALA A 680 -39.58 2.19 -36.44
N GLY A 681 -39.62 2.79 -35.25
CA GLY A 681 -40.82 2.86 -34.42
C GLY A 681 -41.07 1.65 -33.49
N THR A 682 -40.22 0.62 -33.52
CA THR A 682 -40.29 -0.51 -32.59
C THR A 682 -40.22 -0.03 -31.14
N GLN A 683 -41.23 -0.38 -30.34
CA GLN A 683 -41.25 -0.07 -28.92
C GLN A 683 -40.39 -1.07 -28.15
N LEU A 684 -39.53 -0.55 -27.28
CA LEU A 684 -38.61 -1.34 -26.47
C LEU A 684 -39.02 -1.28 -25.01
N ALA A 685 -38.54 -2.23 -24.21
CA ALA A 685 -38.85 -2.40 -22.80
C ALA A 685 -38.58 -1.14 -21.99
N PHE A 686 -37.57 -0.38 -22.43
CA PHE A 686 -37.10 0.84 -21.79
C PHE A 686 -37.33 2.06 -22.69
N PRO A 687 -38.02 3.12 -22.21
CA PRO A 687 -38.28 4.33 -23.00
C PRO A 687 -37.00 4.99 -23.55
N PHE A 688 -35.89 4.93 -22.82
CA PHE A 688 -34.60 5.45 -23.27
C PHE A 688 -34.00 4.63 -24.42
N HIS A 689 -34.19 3.29 -24.44
CA HIS A 689 -33.82 2.48 -25.61
C HIS A 689 -34.64 2.89 -26.84
N THR A 690 -35.95 3.09 -26.68
CA THR A 690 -36.82 3.52 -27.80
C THR A 690 -36.41 4.89 -28.35
N ARG A 691 -36.06 5.85 -27.48
CA ARG A 691 -35.57 7.17 -27.93
C ARG A 691 -34.29 7.05 -28.76
N VAL A 692 -33.30 6.31 -28.27
CA VAL A 692 -32.02 6.13 -28.97
C VAL A 692 -32.21 5.36 -30.28
N SER A 693 -33.07 4.33 -30.30
CA SER A 693 -33.46 3.62 -31.52
C SER A 693 -34.03 4.57 -32.58
N ASN A 694 -35.01 5.40 -32.20
CA ASN A 694 -35.62 6.36 -33.13
C ASN A 694 -34.61 7.41 -33.62
N SER A 695 -33.70 7.86 -32.76
CA SER A 695 -32.64 8.81 -33.12
C SER A 695 -31.69 8.21 -34.17
N TRP A 696 -31.39 6.91 -34.06
CA TRP A 696 -30.62 6.19 -35.06
C TRP A 696 -31.36 6.09 -36.41
N PHE A 697 -32.64 5.68 -36.40
CA PHE A 697 -33.45 5.56 -37.63
C PHE A 697 -33.71 6.90 -38.34
N THR A 698 -33.71 8.00 -37.61
CA THR A 698 -33.86 9.36 -38.19
C THR A 698 -32.53 9.94 -38.69
N GLY A 699 -31.43 9.20 -38.54
CA GLY A 699 -30.12 9.57 -39.06
C GLY A 699 -29.34 10.54 -38.17
N GLU A 700 -29.74 10.76 -36.91
CA GLU A 700 -29.03 11.67 -36.00
C GLU A 700 -27.58 11.25 -35.78
N TYR A 701 -27.29 9.96 -35.85
CA TYR A 701 -25.93 9.39 -35.70
C TYR A 701 -25.20 9.16 -37.03
N ALA A 702 -25.75 9.58 -38.18
CA ALA A 702 -25.16 9.31 -39.50
C ALA A 702 -23.85 10.07 -39.80
N HIS A 703 -23.45 10.98 -38.91
CA HIS A 703 -22.20 11.75 -39.00
C HIS A 703 -21.01 11.02 -38.34
N LEU A 704 -21.29 9.91 -37.65
CA LEU A 704 -20.34 8.97 -37.08
C LEU A 704 -20.14 7.82 -38.08
#